data_AF-A0A933QT67-F1
#
_entry.id   AF-A0A933QT67-F1
#
_cell.length_a   1.000
_cell.length_b   1.000
_cell.length_c   1.000
_cell.angle_alpha   90.00
_cell.angle_beta   90.00
_cell.angle_gamma   90.00
#
_symmetry.space_group_name_H-M   'P 1'
#
loop_
_entity.id
_entity.type
_entity.pdbx_description
1 polymer ?
#
loop_
_entity_poly.entity_id
_entity_poly.type
_entity_poly.pdbx_seq_one_letter_code
_entity_poly.pdbx_strand_id
1 'polypeptide(L)'
;MDAIRKAVANVPNHQQLFVDFLDRGRIATWVRAYPSLILWVRKQIGQPLQSWQSYDNWANTPTGFQEEYIVDEELRLHDGTNSGQGVSVIDGLQELRLRLAQNGVSVRLTGLSGVGKTRFVQALFDERIGKNALNPALAHYTDISDSPIPDPASFASQLVATKAKAILIIDNCPLELHRTLTKLCAGSMVSLLTVEYDIRDDVPEETEVFRLEPSSDNVIEKLLEQRYPNIGQINARTIAQFANGNARVAIALANTLKQNESLSTLRDLDLFNRLFHQHHAPDDSLRISAEICSLVYSFSGDDATSEKSELEFLANLANKSSRELCRDIAELKKRGLVQSRSVWRAVLPHAIANRLAKDALNSIPTQTIVNAFLFSNSERLIKSFTRRLGYLHDCEPAIEIAQGWLKPDGWLGLTNCNFNSFGLTVFENIAPIAPEATLVMLERAANDNDGLARLHSHEFIRLLRYLAYEAELFQRCAELLSRLALLEKPDINDGSSARATLTSLFHLILSGTHAPAQTRASIVDELINSSRQEEQDLGIKLLEAALETYDFMTGHVNTFGARPRDFGYHPKTKQEIVDWYRTYLSICTRTALLDAPVAKRAKQVLANNLRGMWSIGVDLDQEFLEELEHSVIQIHSQKPWNEGWISVKGIIRYEGDRMEQKILLRLEQLSQLLKPVNLLEQARTYALTDEHVNFDLEDDVDEKERSSAQWKRVQDTTRQIGAAVAQDGTVFRELLPDLVSNHNDRLGVFGEGLADGCEDRRSMWRTLYEQIEKTPSEKRQIMVMLGFVSSCATHDPELYHSILDSLVEDELLGQWYPHFQMTSTIDKQAIERLHKALDEGNAPIYGFEQLAWGRRHEAIGDDDLATLMQKILTKEGGVRVVIKILSVRFHREKEGQTPNSQKLIEVSRSVLLQYDCEEKQTRNDHLDYELTQIADVSLRGQEGTQSAKELCQHLAEEFREYRIYSFHYPRLLGKLAEVQPYVFLDTFIGQDKHIFRSMAFDDFDRAGSPINQIPEKILVDWCEQDAETRYPLIVSSMQMYLKAKDSEELCWHPILPAIFAKSPNLQAVLSQLEKGIYPMSWSGSRADAMAKRFILFTKLSEYPNAEIRDWAIVQHQKLQLAVQVQHEHEVKENQARFERFE
;
A
#
# COMPACT_ATOMS: atom_id res chain seq x y z
N MET A 1 0.37 -52.83 42.14
CA MET A 1 0.79 -53.13 40.75
C MET A 1 -0.29 -53.86 39.97
N ASP A 2 -0.78 -55.01 40.43
CA ASP A 2 -1.79 -55.79 39.68
C ASP A 2 -3.12 -55.04 39.46
N ALA A 3 -3.54 -54.21 40.42
CA ALA A 3 -4.69 -53.32 40.26
C ALA A 3 -4.51 -52.29 39.12
N ILE A 4 -3.30 -51.76 38.94
CA ILE A 4 -3.00 -50.77 37.89
C ILE A 4 -2.94 -51.47 36.53
N ARG A 5 -2.32 -52.65 36.46
CA ARG A 5 -2.33 -53.50 35.26
C ARG A 5 -3.75 -53.89 34.84
N LYS A 6 -4.64 -54.15 35.80
CA LYS A 6 -6.09 -54.33 35.54
C LYS A 6 -6.77 -53.06 35.02
N ALA A 7 -6.43 -51.90 35.55
CA ALA A 7 -7.04 -50.63 35.16
C ALA A 7 -6.68 -50.21 33.71
N VAL A 8 -5.48 -50.54 33.25
CA VAL A 8 -5.03 -50.23 31.87
C VAL A 8 -5.32 -51.35 30.86
N ALA A 9 -5.99 -52.44 31.27
CA ALA A 9 -6.22 -53.61 30.43
C ALA A 9 -7.04 -53.34 29.15
N ASN A 10 -7.83 -52.25 29.15
CA ASN A 10 -8.64 -51.83 28.01
C ASN A 10 -7.89 -50.95 27.00
N VAL A 11 -6.62 -50.62 27.27
CA VAL A 11 -5.78 -49.82 26.37
C VAL A 11 -5.12 -50.74 25.33
N PRO A 12 -5.13 -50.41 24.03
CA PRO A 12 -4.39 -51.15 23.01
C PRO A 12 -2.91 -51.27 23.38
N ASN A 13 -2.31 -52.45 23.19
CA ASN A 13 -0.93 -52.76 23.57
C ASN A 13 -0.61 -52.59 25.07
N HIS A 14 -1.58 -52.69 25.99
CA HIS A 14 -1.33 -52.55 27.44
C HIS A 14 -0.25 -53.48 28.00
N GLN A 15 -0.03 -54.64 27.38
CA GLN A 15 1.02 -55.59 27.77
C GLN A 15 2.44 -55.07 27.50
N GLN A 16 2.59 -54.07 26.62
CA GLN A 16 3.85 -53.39 26.32
C GLN A 16 4.06 -52.13 27.16
N LEU A 17 3.06 -51.72 27.97
CA LEU A 17 3.18 -50.54 28.83
C LEU A 17 3.98 -50.87 30.09
N PHE A 18 5.06 -50.12 30.31
CA PHE A 18 5.77 -50.16 31.58
C PHE A 18 4.93 -49.45 32.65
N VAL A 19 4.49 -50.21 33.65
CA VAL A 19 3.68 -49.67 34.76
C VAL A 19 4.58 -49.58 35.98
N ASP A 20 4.64 -48.40 36.61
CA ASP A 20 5.28 -48.16 37.92
C ASP A 20 4.26 -47.60 38.93
N PHE A 21 4.50 -47.80 40.23
CA PHE A 21 3.70 -47.21 41.30
C PHE A 21 4.53 -46.17 42.06
N LEU A 22 4.10 -44.91 41.93
CA LEU A 22 4.65 -43.78 42.66
C LEU A 22 3.87 -43.62 43.97
N ASP A 23 4.39 -44.21 45.05
CA ASP A 23 3.83 -44.01 46.37
C ASP A 23 4.15 -42.62 46.93
N ARG A 24 3.51 -42.24 48.04
CA ARG A 24 3.75 -40.95 48.72
C ARG A 24 5.23 -40.73 49.08
N GLY A 25 6.00 -41.79 49.34
CA GLY A 25 7.41 -41.71 49.70
C GLY A 25 8.29 -41.39 48.49
N ARG A 26 8.03 -42.03 47.34
CA ARG A 26 8.71 -41.78 46.07
C ARG A 26 8.36 -40.39 45.52
N ILE A 27 7.09 -39.97 45.62
CA ILE A 27 6.69 -38.61 45.27
C ILE A 27 7.37 -37.59 46.19
N ALA A 28 7.38 -37.80 47.51
CA ALA A 28 8.07 -36.89 48.44
C ALA A 28 9.59 -36.83 48.20
N THR A 29 10.21 -37.96 47.84
CA THR A 29 11.64 -38.02 47.50
C THR A 29 11.93 -37.29 46.20
N TRP A 30 11.07 -37.46 45.18
CA TRP A 30 11.17 -36.74 43.91
C TRP A 30 10.97 -35.23 44.10
N VAL A 31 9.94 -34.79 44.83
CA VAL A 31 9.70 -33.37 45.13
C VAL A 31 10.86 -32.74 45.90
N ARG A 32 11.51 -33.47 46.81
CA ARG A 32 12.71 -32.97 47.53
C ARG A 32 13.91 -32.73 46.62
N ALA A 33 13.98 -33.40 45.46
CA ALA A 33 15.03 -33.15 44.47
C ALA A 33 14.81 -31.82 43.71
N TYR A 34 13.60 -31.25 43.77
CA TYR A 34 13.23 -29.99 43.13
C TYR A 34 12.54 -29.05 44.14
N PRO A 35 13.31 -28.31 44.95
CA PRO A 35 12.76 -27.53 46.07
C PRO A 35 11.64 -26.54 45.71
N SER A 36 11.60 -25.99 44.49
CA SER A 36 10.49 -25.13 44.06
C SER A 36 9.14 -25.85 43.97
N LEU A 37 9.15 -27.16 43.64
CA LEU A 37 7.93 -27.98 43.59
C LEU A 37 7.32 -28.16 44.98
N ILE A 38 8.08 -27.92 46.06
CA ILE A 38 7.53 -27.89 47.42
C ILE A 38 6.52 -26.75 47.54
N LEU A 39 6.79 -25.57 46.96
CA LEU A 39 5.84 -24.45 46.96
C LEU A 39 4.55 -24.81 46.22
N TRP A 40 4.69 -25.47 45.07
CA TRP A 40 3.55 -25.95 44.29
C TRP A 40 2.73 -27.00 45.06
N VAL A 41 3.38 -28.04 45.61
CA VAL A 41 2.69 -29.08 46.39
C VAL A 41 1.97 -28.48 47.59
N ARG A 42 2.62 -27.55 48.31
CA ARG A 42 2.04 -26.83 49.44
C ARG A 42 0.79 -26.04 49.04
N LYS A 43 0.81 -25.39 47.88
CA LYS A 43 -0.37 -24.71 47.31
C LYS A 43 -1.49 -25.72 47.03
N GLN A 44 -1.20 -26.86 46.40
CA GLN A 44 -2.20 -27.89 46.07
C GLN A 44 -2.86 -28.54 47.30
N ILE A 45 -2.12 -28.68 48.41
CA ILE A 45 -2.65 -29.24 49.67
C ILE A 45 -3.27 -28.18 50.59
N GLY A 46 -3.43 -26.93 50.14
CA GLY A 46 -4.04 -25.84 50.91
C GLY A 46 -3.17 -25.29 52.05
N GLN A 47 -1.84 -25.48 51.99
CA GLN A 47 -0.87 -24.95 52.97
C GLN A 47 0.24 -24.12 52.32
N PRO A 48 -0.08 -23.15 51.42
CA PRO A 48 0.93 -22.35 50.75
C PRO A 48 1.77 -21.55 51.75
N LEU A 49 3.02 -21.25 51.39
CA LEU A 49 3.75 -20.19 52.07
C LEU A 49 3.20 -18.84 51.59
N GLN A 50 3.02 -17.90 52.50
CA GLN A 50 2.37 -16.63 52.20
C GLN A 50 3.20 -15.85 51.17
N SER A 51 2.56 -15.52 50.04
CA SER A 51 3.11 -14.74 48.92
C SER A 51 4.31 -15.36 48.20
N TRP A 52 4.65 -16.61 48.50
CA TRP A 52 5.68 -17.38 47.80
C TRP A 52 5.07 -18.32 46.77
N GLN A 53 5.59 -18.29 45.55
CA GLN A 53 5.09 -19.08 44.42
C GLN A 53 6.23 -19.80 43.70
N SER A 54 5.93 -20.98 43.14
CA SER A 54 6.75 -21.57 42.08
C SER A 54 6.51 -20.81 40.75
N TYR A 55 7.07 -21.29 39.65
CA TYR A 55 6.65 -20.83 38.32
C TYR A 55 5.12 -20.92 38.17
N ASP A 56 4.49 -19.77 37.94
CA ASP A 56 3.04 -19.60 37.81
C ASP A 56 2.70 -18.37 36.92
N ASN A 57 1.42 -18.02 36.77
CA ASN A 57 0.97 -16.83 36.03
C ASN A 57 1.23 -15.52 36.78
N TRP A 58 2.50 -15.17 37.03
CA TRP A 58 2.89 -13.98 37.81
C TRP A 58 2.40 -12.66 37.22
N ALA A 59 2.33 -12.58 35.88
CA ALA A 59 1.86 -11.38 35.19
C ALA A 59 0.31 -11.26 35.13
N ASN A 60 -0.43 -12.20 35.72
CA ASN A 60 -1.90 -12.25 35.73
C ASN A 60 -2.53 -12.09 34.34
N THR A 61 -2.02 -12.85 33.35
CA THR A 61 -2.58 -12.87 32.00
C THR A 61 -3.98 -13.51 31.98
N PRO A 62 -4.96 -12.98 31.22
CA PRO A 62 -6.31 -13.54 31.16
C PRO A 62 -6.37 -15.01 30.74
N THR A 63 -5.50 -15.44 29.83
CA THR A 63 -5.46 -16.83 29.32
C THR A 63 -4.42 -17.71 30.02
N GLY A 64 -3.83 -17.23 31.12
CA GLY A 64 -2.86 -17.99 31.90
C GLY A 64 -1.59 -18.32 31.13
N PHE A 65 -1.10 -19.56 31.27
CA PHE A 65 0.13 -20.03 30.61
C PHE A 65 0.01 -20.14 29.08
N GLN A 66 -1.21 -20.18 28.54
CA GLN A 66 -1.40 -20.29 27.09
C GLN A 66 -1.09 -18.98 26.37
N GLU A 67 -1.23 -17.84 27.03
CA GLU A 67 -0.87 -16.55 26.45
C GLU A 67 0.61 -16.56 26.06
N GLU A 68 0.90 -16.34 24.78
CA GLU A 68 2.27 -16.17 24.30
C GLU A 68 2.79 -14.79 24.66
N TYR A 69 4.11 -14.65 24.71
CA TYR A 69 4.72 -13.33 24.90
C TYR A 69 4.92 -12.69 23.53
N ILE A 70 4.35 -11.49 23.36
CA ILE A 70 4.41 -10.72 22.12
C ILE A 70 5.83 -10.15 22.00
N VAL A 71 6.56 -10.58 20.98
CA VAL A 71 7.91 -10.11 20.69
C VAL A 71 7.86 -8.72 20.09
N ASP A 72 8.70 -7.83 20.62
CA ASP A 72 8.94 -6.50 20.09
C ASP A 72 10.09 -6.56 19.10
N GLU A 73 9.92 -5.95 17.92
CA GLU A 73 10.97 -5.83 16.92
C GLU A 73 11.94 -4.68 17.25
N GLU A 74 11.56 -3.79 18.18
CA GLU A 74 12.41 -2.69 18.66
C GLU A 74 13.43 -3.11 19.74
N LEU A 75 14.58 -2.42 19.75
CA LEU A 75 15.71 -2.65 20.65
C LEU A 75 15.48 -1.99 22.02
N ARG A 76 14.72 -2.65 22.91
CA ARG A 76 14.22 -2.05 24.16
C ARG A 76 14.89 -2.52 25.46
N LEU A 77 15.84 -3.46 25.40
CA LEU A 77 16.57 -3.90 26.59
C LEU A 77 17.98 -3.34 26.56
N HIS A 78 18.43 -2.73 27.65
CA HIS A 78 19.79 -2.20 27.78
C HIS A 78 20.52 -2.95 28.89
N ASP A 79 21.67 -3.55 28.58
CA ASP A 79 22.62 -3.95 29.61
C ASP A 79 23.40 -2.70 30.03
N GLY A 80 23.62 -2.48 31.32
CA GLY A 80 24.31 -1.27 31.80
C GLY A 80 25.78 -1.13 31.37
N THR A 81 26.29 -1.97 30.46
CA THR A 81 27.70 -2.03 30.05
C THR A 81 27.97 -1.39 28.68
N ASN A 82 26.98 -1.29 27.80
CA ASN A 82 27.10 -0.63 26.50
C ASN A 82 26.31 0.69 26.46
N SER A 83 27.01 1.81 26.56
CA SER A 83 26.41 3.14 26.45
C SER A 83 26.02 3.46 25.00
N GLY A 84 24.83 3.03 24.56
CA GLY A 84 24.13 3.66 23.44
C GLY A 84 23.27 2.78 22.51
N GLN A 85 23.46 1.46 22.47
CA GLN A 85 22.68 0.58 21.58
C GLN A 85 21.91 -0.45 22.42
N GLY A 86 20.57 -0.34 22.42
CA GLY A 86 19.71 -1.37 23.00
C GLY A 86 19.86 -2.70 22.27
N VAL A 87 19.54 -3.80 22.93
CA VAL A 87 19.45 -5.14 22.31
C VAL A 87 18.00 -5.53 22.09
N SER A 88 17.79 -6.46 21.15
CA SER A 88 16.46 -7.02 20.92
C SER A 88 15.97 -7.74 22.17
N VAL A 89 14.66 -7.79 22.35
CA VAL A 89 14.05 -8.48 23.49
C VAL A 89 14.45 -9.96 23.53
N ILE A 90 14.57 -10.59 22.36
CA ILE A 90 14.94 -12.00 22.24
C ILE A 90 16.40 -12.20 22.66
N ASP A 91 17.32 -11.37 22.17
CA ASP A 91 18.75 -11.50 22.48
C ASP A 91 19.00 -11.21 23.96
N GLY A 92 18.38 -10.15 24.48
CA GLY A 92 18.44 -9.81 25.90
C GLY A 92 17.86 -10.89 26.81
N LEU A 93 16.75 -11.53 26.39
CA LEU A 93 16.16 -12.68 27.08
C LEU A 93 17.08 -13.90 27.06
N GLN A 94 17.76 -14.17 25.94
CA GLN A 94 18.74 -15.26 25.84
C GLN A 94 19.96 -15.00 26.73
N GLU A 95 20.45 -13.77 26.76
CA GLU A 95 21.57 -13.37 27.61
C GLU A 95 21.21 -13.55 29.10
N LEU A 96 20.06 -13.04 29.53
CA LEU A 96 19.55 -13.24 30.89
C LEU A 96 19.41 -14.72 31.25
N ARG A 97 18.94 -15.56 30.32
CA ARG A 97 18.85 -17.01 30.51
C ARG A 97 20.24 -17.63 30.72
N LEU A 98 21.22 -17.26 29.90
CA LEU A 98 22.60 -17.76 30.02
C LEU A 98 23.22 -17.37 31.38
N ARG A 99 23.00 -16.13 31.83
CA ARG A 99 23.54 -15.64 33.11
C ARG A 99 22.85 -16.27 34.32
N LEU A 100 21.53 -16.31 34.34
CA LEU A 100 20.76 -16.93 35.43
C LEU A 100 20.93 -18.46 35.48
N ALA A 101 21.36 -19.09 34.38
CA ALA A 101 21.73 -20.50 34.36
C ALA A 101 23.08 -20.79 35.07
N GLN A 102 23.91 -19.78 35.34
CA GLN A 102 25.11 -19.93 36.18
C GLN A 102 24.74 -19.96 37.67
N ASN A 103 25.69 -20.26 38.55
CA ASN A 103 25.47 -20.33 39.99
C ASN A 103 25.90 -19.03 40.68
N GLY A 104 25.06 -18.50 41.57
CA GLY A 104 25.43 -17.38 42.43
C GLY A 104 25.44 -16.01 41.74
N VAL A 105 24.84 -15.91 40.56
CA VAL A 105 24.74 -14.65 39.78
C VAL A 105 23.59 -13.80 40.30
N SER A 106 23.81 -12.49 40.40
CA SER A 106 22.81 -11.52 40.85
C SER A 106 22.50 -10.51 39.74
N VAL A 107 21.26 -10.53 39.26
CA VAL A 107 20.75 -9.68 38.20
C VAL A 107 19.66 -8.76 38.72
N ARG A 108 19.62 -7.52 38.23
CA ARG A 108 18.59 -6.53 38.55
C ARG A 108 17.94 -6.00 37.29
N LEU A 109 16.63 -6.16 37.16
CA LEU A 109 15.81 -5.66 36.06
C LEU A 109 15.07 -4.37 36.48
N THR A 110 15.41 -3.26 35.86
CA THR A 110 14.80 -1.94 36.09
C THR A 110 13.94 -1.50 34.91
N GLY A 111 13.05 -0.53 35.12
CA GLY A 111 12.21 0.06 34.06
C GLY A 111 10.91 0.65 34.60
N LEU A 112 10.27 1.55 33.85
CA LEU A 112 9.07 2.25 34.35
C LEU A 112 7.91 1.28 34.72
N SER A 113 6.99 1.74 35.56
CA SER A 113 5.79 0.98 35.89
C SER A 113 4.96 0.74 34.62
N GLY A 114 4.65 -0.52 34.31
CA GLY A 114 3.80 -0.89 33.17
C GLY A 114 4.51 -1.23 31.85
N VAL A 115 5.85 -1.24 31.79
CA VAL A 115 6.62 -1.65 30.58
C VAL A 115 6.74 -3.16 30.37
N GLY A 116 6.10 -3.98 31.21
CA GLY A 116 6.06 -5.44 31.04
C GLY A 116 7.16 -6.25 31.75
N LYS A 117 7.86 -5.68 32.75
CA LYS A 117 8.96 -6.34 33.49
C LYS A 117 8.58 -7.74 34.03
N THR A 118 7.51 -7.86 34.82
CA THR A 118 7.06 -9.15 35.37
C THR A 118 6.74 -10.17 34.28
N ARG A 119 6.14 -9.71 33.16
CA ARG A 119 5.82 -10.56 32.01
C ARG A 119 7.07 -11.04 31.26
N PHE A 120 8.07 -10.18 31.15
CA PHE A 120 9.38 -10.52 30.60
C PHE A 120 10.13 -11.53 31.49
N VAL A 121 10.09 -11.36 32.81
CA VAL A 121 10.66 -12.33 33.77
C VAL A 121 9.98 -13.69 33.67
N GLN A 122 8.66 -13.73 33.51
CA GLN A 122 7.94 -14.99 33.28
C GLN A 122 8.39 -15.66 31.96
N ALA A 123 8.61 -14.87 30.89
CA ALA A 123 9.06 -15.38 29.60
C ALA A 123 10.46 -16.01 29.62
N LEU A 124 11.29 -15.76 30.65
CA LEU A 124 12.59 -16.43 30.81
C LEU A 124 12.47 -17.97 30.90
N PHE A 125 11.30 -18.46 31.29
CA PHE A 125 10.99 -19.89 31.46
C PHE A 125 10.13 -20.46 30.32
N ASP A 126 9.76 -19.67 29.31
CA ASP A 126 8.90 -20.10 28.20
C ASP A 126 9.73 -20.69 27.04
N GLU A 127 9.61 -22.00 26.81
CA GLU A 127 10.33 -22.73 25.76
C GLU A 127 9.90 -22.35 24.34
N ARG A 128 8.73 -21.73 24.16
CA ARG A 128 8.23 -21.31 22.83
C ARG A 128 9.00 -20.11 22.26
N ILE A 129 9.82 -19.44 23.07
CA ILE A 129 10.37 -18.12 22.77
C ILE A 129 11.88 -18.14 22.92
N GLY A 130 12.59 -17.84 21.83
CA GLY A 130 14.06 -17.86 21.81
C GLY A 130 14.65 -19.25 22.12
N LYS A 131 15.92 -19.28 22.51
CA LYS A 131 16.64 -20.52 22.87
C LYS A 131 16.94 -20.58 24.37
N ASN A 132 17.28 -21.76 24.88
CA ASN A 132 17.81 -21.99 26.24
C ASN A 132 16.88 -21.53 27.39
N ALA A 133 15.58 -21.81 27.31
CA ALA A 133 14.65 -21.47 28.40
C ALA A 133 15.11 -22.03 29.75
N LEU A 134 14.94 -21.23 30.81
CA LEU A 134 15.26 -21.66 32.17
C LEU A 134 14.28 -22.75 32.60
N ASN A 135 14.76 -23.71 33.39
CA ASN A 135 13.90 -24.78 33.90
C ASN A 135 12.90 -24.20 34.93
N PRO A 136 11.57 -24.29 34.69
CA PRO A 136 10.55 -23.79 35.62
C PRO A 136 10.65 -24.37 37.03
N ALA A 137 11.20 -25.58 37.17
CA ALA A 137 11.40 -26.26 38.45
C ALA A 137 12.53 -25.64 39.31
N LEU A 138 13.20 -24.59 38.85
CA LEU A 138 14.18 -23.84 39.63
C LEU A 138 13.64 -22.52 40.18
N ALA A 139 12.47 -22.06 39.73
CA ALA A 139 11.96 -20.73 40.03
C ALA A 139 11.29 -20.62 41.40
N HIS A 140 11.70 -19.62 42.18
CA HIS A 140 11.05 -19.18 43.42
C HIS A 140 10.70 -17.70 43.29
N TYR A 141 9.43 -17.36 43.33
CA TYR A 141 8.93 -16.01 43.08
C TYR A 141 8.19 -15.45 44.30
N THR A 142 8.38 -14.15 44.57
CA THR A 142 7.52 -13.36 45.45
C THR A 142 7.48 -11.89 45.00
N ASP A 143 6.40 -11.19 45.32
CA ASP A 143 6.29 -9.73 45.24
C ASP A 143 6.40 -9.14 46.66
N ILE A 144 7.26 -8.13 46.86
CA ILE A 144 7.40 -7.45 48.16
C ILE A 144 6.12 -6.75 48.59
N SER A 145 5.35 -6.24 47.62
CA SER A 145 4.08 -5.54 47.87
C SER A 145 3.06 -6.45 48.58
N ASP A 146 3.20 -7.77 48.40
CA ASP A 146 2.32 -8.78 48.99
C ASP A 146 2.78 -9.25 50.39
N SER A 147 3.79 -8.61 50.98
CA SER A 147 4.27 -8.88 52.35
C SER A 147 4.58 -10.37 52.62
N PRO A 148 5.62 -10.95 51.98
CA PRO A 148 5.91 -12.39 52.05
C PRO A 148 6.35 -12.88 53.43
N ILE A 149 5.96 -14.12 53.75
CA ILE A 149 6.37 -14.84 54.96
C ILE A 149 6.81 -16.28 54.60
N PRO A 150 8.06 -16.70 54.90
CA PRO A 150 9.16 -15.92 55.51
C PRO A 150 9.58 -14.71 54.67
N ASP A 151 10.28 -13.74 55.28
CA ASP A 151 10.84 -12.61 54.54
C ASP A 151 11.92 -13.08 53.54
N PRO A 152 12.18 -12.31 52.47
CA PRO A 152 13.09 -12.74 51.40
C PRO A 152 14.52 -13.08 51.85
N ALA A 153 15.07 -12.37 52.85
CA ALA A 153 16.42 -12.62 53.33
C ALA A 153 16.50 -13.93 54.13
N SER A 154 15.49 -14.19 54.98
CA SER A 154 15.33 -15.47 55.67
C SER A 154 15.13 -16.63 54.69
N PHE A 155 14.30 -16.44 53.67
CA PHE A 155 14.04 -17.47 52.65
C PHE A 155 15.27 -17.76 51.79
N ALA A 156 15.99 -16.72 51.34
CA ALA A 156 17.25 -16.87 50.63
C ALA A 156 18.28 -17.65 51.45
N SER A 157 18.42 -17.35 52.73
CA SER A 157 19.32 -18.07 53.64
C SER A 157 18.98 -19.56 53.75
N GLN A 158 17.68 -19.90 53.79
CA GLN A 158 17.22 -21.29 53.79
C GLN A 158 17.56 -21.98 52.46
N LEU A 159 17.33 -21.33 51.33
CA LEU A 159 17.68 -21.86 50.01
C LEU A 159 19.18 -22.12 49.88
N VAL A 160 20.02 -21.17 50.28
CA VAL A 160 21.49 -21.32 50.25
C VAL A 160 21.94 -22.52 51.10
N ALA A 161 21.33 -22.72 52.26
CA ALA A 161 21.64 -23.87 53.14
C ALA A 161 21.31 -25.23 52.50
N THR A 162 20.36 -25.31 51.56
CA THR A 162 20.02 -26.56 50.88
C THR A 162 21.13 -27.09 49.98
N LYS A 163 22.07 -26.22 49.57
CA LYS A 163 23.09 -26.54 48.55
C LYS A 163 22.46 -27.21 47.32
N ALA A 164 21.33 -26.67 46.86
CA ALA A 164 20.70 -27.03 45.61
C ALA A 164 20.66 -25.81 44.68
N LYS A 165 20.60 -26.04 43.37
CA LYS A 165 20.46 -24.97 42.39
C LYS A 165 19.05 -24.37 42.48
N ALA A 166 18.95 -23.05 42.55
CA ALA A 166 17.68 -22.33 42.59
C ALA A 166 17.80 -20.94 41.95
N ILE A 167 16.68 -20.42 41.44
CA ILE A 167 16.57 -19.06 40.91
C ILE A 167 15.54 -18.33 41.78
N LEU A 168 16.01 -17.36 42.55
CA LEU A 168 15.21 -16.54 43.44
C LEU A 168 14.82 -15.23 42.73
N ILE A 169 13.52 -14.98 42.59
CA ILE A 169 12.95 -13.85 41.87
C ILE A 169 12.14 -13.01 42.84
N ILE A 170 12.53 -11.75 43.02
CA ILE A 170 11.87 -10.80 43.93
C ILE A 170 11.35 -9.61 43.13
N ASP A 171 10.03 -9.52 42.96
CA ASP A 171 9.37 -8.37 42.31
C ASP A 171 9.16 -7.22 43.29
N ASN A 172 9.18 -5.99 42.78
CA ASN A 172 9.18 -4.74 43.54
C ASN A 172 10.22 -4.70 44.67
N CYS A 173 11.47 -5.10 44.38
CA CYS A 173 12.54 -5.25 45.37
C CYS A 173 13.37 -3.97 45.56
N PRO A 174 13.27 -3.28 46.73
CA PRO A 174 14.05 -2.09 47.05
C PRO A 174 15.55 -2.32 46.94
N LEU A 175 16.29 -1.27 46.58
CA LEU A 175 17.75 -1.32 46.45
C LEU A 175 18.46 -1.85 47.70
N GLU A 176 18.04 -1.46 48.90
CA GLU A 176 18.63 -1.92 50.16
C GLU A 176 18.41 -3.43 50.40
N LEU A 177 17.22 -3.94 50.03
CA LEU A 177 16.93 -5.36 50.10
C LEU A 177 17.74 -6.14 49.05
N HIS A 178 17.83 -5.61 47.82
CA HIS A 178 18.67 -6.18 46.76
C HIS A 178 20.12 -6.34 47.22
N ARG A 179 20.73 -5.29 47.78
CA ARG A 179 22.09 -5.33 48.35
C ARG A 179 22.28 -6.43 49.38
N THR A 180 21.28 -6.64 50.22
CA THR A 180 21.30 -7.69 51.25
C THR A 180 21.23 -9.08 50.63
N LEU A 181 20.34 -9.29 49.66
CA LEU A 181 20.14 -10.57 48.99
C LEU A 181 21.32 -10.96 48.10
N THR A 182 21.93 -10.01 47.39
CA THR A 182 23.15 -10.24 46.60
C THR A 182 24.27 -10.80 47.46
N LYS A 183 24.52 -10.20 48.64
CA LYS A 183 25.53 -10.68 49.59
C LYS A 183 25.24 -12.08 50.12
N LEU A 184 23.97 -12.42 50.35
CA LEU A 184 23.56 -13.75 50.80
C LEU A 184 23.73 -14.82 49.73
N CYS A 185 23.47 -14.48 48.47
CA CYS A 185 23.52 -15.42 47.35
C CYS A 185 24.92 -15.56 46.74
N ALA A 186 25.81 -14.59 46.98
CA ALA A 186 27.19 -14.60 46.49
C ALA A 186 27.93 -15.89 46.89
N GLY A 187 28.55 -16.56 45.90
CA GLY A 187 29.29 -17.82 46.11
C GLY A 187 28.41 -19.04 46.42
N SER A 188 27.07 -18.91 46.31
CA SER A 188 26.12 -20.02 46.52
C SER A 188 25.66 -20.65 45.19
N MET A 189 24.75 -21.64 45.26
CA MET A 189 24.06 -22.19 44.08
C MET A 189 22.72 -21.50 43.77
N VAL A 190 22.42 -20.40 44.47
CA VAL A 190 21.20 -19.61 44.26
C VAL A 190 21.54 -18.40 43.40
N SER A 191 20.87 -18.29 42.25
CA SER A 191 20.94 -17.09 41.39
C SER A 191 19.77 -16.18 41.72
N LEU A 192 20.01 -14.87 41.75
CA LEU A 192 19.06 -13.85 42.17
C LEU A 192 18.64 -12.99 40.96
N LEU A 193 17.34 -12.76 40.82
CA LEU A 193 16.76 -11.78 39.91
C LEU A 193 15.84 -10.84 40.69
N THR A 194 16.16 -9.55 40.74
CA THR A 194 15.29 -8.55 41.35
C THR A 194 14.64 -7.66 40.29
N VAL A 195 13.41 -7.24 40.51
CA VAL A 195 12.68 -6.34 39.61
C VAL A 195 12.28 -5.07 40.37
N GLU A 196 12.57 -3.89 39.83
CA GLU A 196 12.16 -2.61 40.41
C GLU A 196 11.91 -1.52 39.35
N TYR A 197 11.30 -0.41 39.74
CA TYR A 197 11.02 0.75 38.88
C TYR A 197 12.10 1.85 38.92
N ASP A 198 13.05 1.78 39.86
CA ASP A 198 13.96 2.88 40.18
C ASP A 198 15.23 2.89 39.29
N ILE A 199 15.55 4.06 38.73
CA ILE A 199 16.68 4.34 37.83
C ILE A 199 17.75 5.08 38.64
N ARG A 200 18.25 4.48 39.72
CA ARG A 200 19.35 5.04 40.53
C ARG A 200 20.67 4.41 40.13
N ASP A 201 21.72 5.24 40.09
CA ASP A 201 23.08 4.86 39.71
C ASP A 201 23.86 4.09 40.81
N ASP A 202 23.30 3.94 42.01
CA ASP A 202 23.97 3.40 43.21
C ASP A 202 23.81 1.85 43.37
N VAL A 203 24.16 1.07 42.35
CA VAL A 203 24.04 -0.41 42.37
C VAL A 203 25.38 -1.07 42.75
N PRO A 204 25.41 -2.21 43.48
CA PRO A 204 26.66 -2.91 43.82
C PRO A 204 27.47 -3.36 42.59
N GLU A 205 28.81 -3.30 42.66
CA GLU A 205 29.72 -3.73 41.57
C GLU A 205 29.49 -5.18 41.11
N GLU A 206 29.01 -6.06 42.00
CA GLU A 206 28.75 -7.48 41.74
C GLU A 206 27.37 -7.73 41.09
N THR A 207 26.58 -6.69 40.81
CA THR A 207 25.24 -6.79 40.23
C THR A 207 25.24 -6.32 38.79
N GLU A 208 24.66 -7.12 37.91
CA GLU A 208 24.39 -6.73 36.54
C GLU A 208 22.99 -6.11 36.43
N VAL A 209 22.92 -4.93 35.83
CA VAL A 209 21.67 -4.17 35.68
C VAL A 209 21.20 -4.24 34.24
N PHE A 210 19.95 -4.66 34.05
CA PHE A 210 19.24 -4.60 32.79
C PHE A 210 18.09 -3.60 32.91
N ARG A 211 17.95 -2.71 31.94
CA ARG A 211 16.85 -1.75 31.87
C ARG A 211 15.90 -2.11 30.73
N LEU A 212 14.63 -2.27 31.05
CA LEU A 212 13.57 -2.50 30.08
C LEU A 212 12.84 -1.17 29.76
N GLU A 213 12.85 -0.79 28.49
CA GLU A 213 12.16 0.39 27.97
C GLU A 213 10.70 0.09 27.59
N PRO A 214 9.84 1.14 27.40
CA PRO A 214 8.47 0.97 26.94
C PRO A 214 8.37 0.13 25.66
N SER A 215 7.23 -0.55 25.48
CA SER A 215 7.00 -1.36 24.27
C SER A 215 6.70 -0.49 23.05
N SER A 216 6.92 -0.99 21.84
CA SER A 216 6.45 -0.31 20.64
C SER A 216 4.92 -0.24 20.58
N ASP A 217 4.39 0.74 19.84
CA ASP A 217 2.95 0.89 19.64
C ASP A 217 2.33 -0.38 19.02
N ASN A 218 3.06 -1.08 18.15
CA ASN A 218 2.62 -2.34 17.53
C ASN A 218 2.42 -3.45 18.57
N VAL A 219 3.34 -3.59 19.54
CA VAL A 219 3.17 -4.57 20.63
C VAL A 219 1.97 -4.24 21.49
N ILE A 220 1.74 -2.97 21.79
CA ILE A 220 0.56 -2.53 22.56
C ILE A 220 -0.73 -2.74 21.76
N GLU A 221 -0.75 -2.43 20.46
CA GLU A 221 -1.87 -2.66 19.56
C GLU A 221 -2.25 -4.15 19.54
N LYS A 222 -1.29 -5.04 19.28
CA LYS A 222 -1.50 -6.51 19.31
C LYS A 222 -1.99 -7.00 20.67
N LEU A 223 -1.44 -6.46 21.77
CA LEU A 223 -1.90 -6.78 23.13
C LEU A 223 -3.37 -6.44 23.33
N LEU A 224 -3.79 -5.27 22.84
CA LEU A 224 -5.17 -4.80 22.95
C LEU A 224 -6.11 -5.60 22.06
N GLU A 225 -5.73 -5.92 20.82
CA GLU A 225 -6.53 -6.76 19.93
C GLU A 225 -6.78 -8.16 20.52
N GLN A 226 -5.76 -8.75 21.15
CA GLN A 226 -5.88 -10.06 21.80
C GLN A 226 -6.79 -10.04 23.04
N ARG A 227 -6.67 -9.01 23.89
CA ARG A 227 -7.39 -8.95 25.18
C ARG A 227 -8.75 -8.25 25.12
N TYR A 228 -8.94 -7.39 24.12
CA TYR A 228 -10.11 -6.55 23.95
C TYR A 228 -10.59 -6.53 22.49
N PRO A 229 -11.05 -7.69 21.96
CA PRO A 229 -11.45 -7.81 20.56
C PRO A 229 -12.58 -6.83 20.16
N ASN A 230 -13.37 -6.37 21.13
CA ASN A 230 -14.49 -5.45 20.91
C ASN A 230 -14.07 -3.97 20.68
N ILE A 231 -12.81 -3.61 20.88
CA ILE A 231 -12.35 -2.21 20.73
C ILE A 231 -12.14 -1.85 19.25
N GLY A 232 -11.84 -2.84 18.40
CA GLY A 232 -11.50 -2.62 17.00
C GLY A 232 -10.09 -2.06 16.80
N GLN A 233 -9.51 -2.34 15.63
CA GLN A 233 -8.11 -2.04 15.31
C GLN A 233 -7.77 -0.54 15.41
N ILE A 234 -8.62 0.34 14.86
CA ILE A 234 -8.38 1.80 14.83
C ILE A 234 -8.23 2.36 16.25
N ASN A 235 -9.13 1.96 17.16
CA ASN A 235 -9.08 2.39 18.54
C ASN A 235 -7.91 1.75 19.30
N ALA A 236 -7.60 0.47 19.05
CA ALA A 236 -6.45 -0.20 19.67
C ALA A 236 -5.14 0.52 19.33
N ARG A 237 -4.94 0.88 18.06
CA ARG A 237 -3.78 1.66 17.60
C ARG A 237 -3.72 3.06 18.24
N THR A 238 -4.87 3.74 18.34
CA THR A 238 -4.94 5.06 18.97
C THR A 238 -4.62 5.00 20.47
N ILE A 239 -5.13 3.98 21.18
CA ILE A 239 -4.80 3.75 22.59
C ILE A 239 -3.31 3.43 22.75
N ALA A 240 -2.73 2.63 21.86
CA ALA A 240 -1.31 2.32 21.88
C ALA A 240 -0.45 3.60 21.83
N GLN A 241 -0.76 4.50 20.87
CA GLN A 241 -0.11 5.81 20.75
C GLN A 241 -0.27 6.66 22.02
N PHE A 242 -1.45 6.67 22.64
CA PHE A 242 -1.67 7.43 23.89
C PHE A 242 -0.97 6.82 25.11
N ALA A 243 -0.83 5.50 25.13
CA ALA A 243 -0.14 4.77 26.17
C ALA A 243 1.39 4.86 26.05
N ASN A 244 1.91 5.14 24.86
CA ASN A 244 3.34 5.34 24.56
C ASN A 244 4.18 4.22 25.19
N GLY A 245 3.87 2.98 24.79
CA GLY A 245 4.54 1.77 25.24
C GLY A 245 4.26 1.31 26.67
N ASN A 246 3.35 1.97 27.40
CA ASN A 246 2.94 1.57 28.74
C ASN A 246 1.70 0.66 28.72
N ALA A 247 1.90 -0.65 28.84
CA ALA A 247 0.83 -1.64 28.79
C ALA A 247 -0.22 -1.46 29.91
N ARG A 248 0.16 -1.00 31.10
CA ARG A 248 -0.80 -0.72 32.19
C ARG A 248 -1.72 0.45 31.83
N VAL A 249 -1.17 1.52 31.24
CA VAL A 249 -1.96 2.66 30.77
C VAL A 249 -2.87 2.24 29.60
N ALA A 250 -2.35 1.49 28.64
CA ALA A 250 -3.12 0.97 27.51
C ALA A 250 -4.32 0.13 27.97
N ILE A 251 -4.10 -0.80 28.89
CA ILE A 251 -5.14 -1.65 29.50
C ILE A 251 -6.16 -0.80 30.26
N ALA A 252 -5.72 0.23 30.99
CA ALA A 252 -6.62 1.13 31.71
C ALA A 252 -7.52 1.94 30.76
N LEU A 253 -6.98 2.47 29.66
CA LEU A 253 -7.74 3.16 28.61
C LEU A 253 -8.69 2.21 27.86
N ALA A 254 -8.26 0.97 27.62
CA ALA A 254 -9.10 -0.05 27.00
C ALA A 254 -10.30 -0.43 27.88
N ASN A 255 -10.11 -0.48 29.21
CA ASN A 255 -11.19 -0.78 30.15
C ASN A 255 -12.28 0.30 30.22
N THR A 256 -11.98 1.56 29.87
CA THR A 256 -12.95 2.67 29.89
C THR A 256 -13.85 2.73 28.66
N LEU A 257 -13.55 1.99 27.58
CA LEU A 257 -14.26 2.13 26.29
C LEU A 257 -15.70 1.62 26.23
N LYS A 258 -16.28 1.13 27.33
CA LYS A 258 -17.62 0.52 27.31
C LYS A 258 -18.79 1.49 27.07
N GLN A 259 -18.58 2.81 26.91
CA GLN A 259 -19.68 3.80 26.78
C GLN A 259 -19.38 5.08 25.94
N ASN A 260 -19.00 5.00 24.66
CA ASN A 260 -18.73 6.21 23.83
C ASN A 260 -17.73 7.20 24.47
N GLU A 261 -16.83 6.70 25.30
CA GLU A 261 -15.94 7.52 26.11
C GLU A 261 -14.65 7.87 25.35
N SER A 262 -14.03 8.99 25.71
CA SER A 262 -12.76 9.45 25.13
C SER A 262 -11.65 8.40 25.28
N LEU A 263 -10.90 8.17 24.19
CA LEU A 263 -9.74 7.26 24.16
C LEU A 263 -8.54 7.78 24.95
N SER A 264 -8.54 9.07 25.33
CA SER A 264 -7.36 9.74 25.89
C SER A 264 -7.34 9.85 27.42
N THR A 265 -8.45 9.54 28.11
CA THR A 265 -8.64 9.91 29.52
C THR A 265 -8.31 8.78 30.49
N LEU A 266 -7.18 8.88 31.19
CA LEU A 266 -6.84 7.96 32.28
C LEU A 266 -7.67 8.28 33.54
N ARG A 267 -8.82 7.62 33.75
CA ARG A 267 -9.70 7.89 34.91
C ARG A 267 -9.24 7.25 36.23
N ASP A 268 -8.56 6.11 36.16
CA ASP A 268 -8.07 5.37 37.34
C ASP A 268 -7.13 6.25 38.17
N LEU A 269 -7.66 6.77 39.29
CA LEU A 269 -6.98 7.71 40.18
C LEU A 269 -5.85 7.02 40.94
N ASP A 270 -6.00 5.75 41.28
CA ASP A 270 -4.96 4.97 41.97
C ASP A 270 -3.82 4.63 41.02
N LEU A 271 -4.11 4.31 39.76
CA LEU A 271 -3.08 4.13 38.73
C LEU A 271 -2.38 5.45 38.41
N PHE A 272 -3.12 6.54 38.24
CA PHE A 272 -2.52 7.87 38.05
C PHE A 272 -1.60 8.25 39.21
N ASN A 273 -2.07 8.13 40.46
CA ASN A 273 -1.29 8.45 41.65
C ASN A 273 -0.02 7.59 41.73
N ARG A 274 -0.10 6.29 41.43
CA ARG A 274 1.07 5.40 41.38
C ARG A 274 2.07 5.80 40.29
N LEU A 275 1.60 6.19 39.10
CA LEU A 275 2.46 6.61 38.01
C LEU A 275 3.11 7.98 38.28
N PHE A 276 2.35 8.92 38.86
CA PHE A 276 2.77 10.30 39.09
C PHE A 276 3.63 10.48 40.35
N HIS A 277 3.18 9.96 41.50
CA HIS A 277 3.90 10.12 42.78
C HIS A 277 5.00 9.06 42.98
N GLN A 278 4.80 7.85 42.45
CA GLN A 278 5.71 6.71 42.66
C GLN A 278 5.93 6.47 44.18
N HIS A 279 7.17 6.53 44.66
CA HIS A 279 7.50 6.36 46.09
C HIS A 279 7.70 7.68 46.83
N HIS A 280 7.45 8.81 46.18
CA HIS A 280 7.58 10.12 46.77
C HIS A 280 6.28 10.54 47.46
N ALA A 281 6.41 11.36 48.50
CA ALA A 281 5.25 12.02 49.09
C ALA A 281 4.57 12.93 48.04
N PRO A 282 3.24 13.15 48.15
CA PRO A 282 2.54 14.12 47.32
C PRO A 282 3.17 15.51 47.41
N ASP A 283 3.32 16.16 46.25
CA ASP A 283 3.85 17.52 46.11
C ASP A 283 2.94 18.31 45.16
N ASP A 284 2.09 19.18 45.74
CA ASP A 284 1.11 19.97 44.99
C ASP A 284 1.79 21.00 44.09
N SER A 285 2.96 21.51 44.47
CA SER A 285 3.71 22.45 43.66
C SER A 285 4.21 21.78 42.37
N LEU A 286 4.78 20.58 42.50
CA LEU A 286 5.23 19.79 41.35
C LEU A 286 4.05 19.41 40.43
N ARG A 287 2.88 19.13 41.02
CA ARG A 287 1.65 18.85 40.28
C ARG A 287 1.19 20.03 39.44
N ILE A 288 1.15 21.25 39.98
CA ILE A 288 0.79 22.46 39.24
C ILE A 288 1.73 22.67 38.04
N SER A 289 3.04 22.45 38.22
CA SER A 289 3.99 22.52 37.11
C SER A 289 3.70 21.50 36.00
N ALA A 290 3.35 20.27 36.39
CA ALA A 290 2.97 19.23 35.44
C ALA A 290 1.65 19.54 34.71
N GLU A 291 0.66 20.08 35.41
CA GLU A 291 -0.63 20.54 34.86
C GLU A 291 -0.42 21.62 33.77
N ILE A 292 0.35 22.66 34.09
CA ILE A 292 0.65 23.75 33.13
C ILE A 292 1.49 23.26 31.95
N CYS A 293 2.54 22.47 32.18
CA CYS A 293 3.34 21.90 31.10
C CYS A 293 2.52 20.96 30.19
N SER A 294 1.45 20.38 30.71
CA SER A 294 0.57 19.48 29.96
C SER A 294 -0.46 20.20 29.09
N LEU A 295 -0.71 21.51 29.31
CA LEU A 295 -1.59 22.32 28.45
C LEU A 295 -1.11 22.34 27.00
N VAL A 296 0.17 22.13 26.76
CA VAL A 296 0.77 22.05 25.43
C VAL A 296 1.18 20.62 25.10
N TYR A 297 1.25 20.30 23.82
CA TYR A 297 1.66 18.98 23.35
C TYR A 297 3.16 18.75 23.61
N SER A 298 3.98 19.77 23.33
CA SER A 298 5.42 19.86 23.58
C SER A 298 5.84 21.32 23.77
N PHE A 299 6.99 21.54 24.41
CA PHE A 299 7.57 22.88 24.62
C PHE A 299 9.11 22.86 24.60
N SER A 300 9.74 24.02 24.39
CA SER A 300 11.20 24.19 24.46
C SER A 300 11.67 24.23 25.92
N GLY A 301 12.60 23.36 26.29
CA GLY A 301 13.09 23.20 27.66
C GLY A 301 14.46 23.81 27.96
N ASP A 302 15.20 24.27 26.95
CA ASP A 302 16.60 24.68 27.11
C ASP A 302 16.79 26.22 27.11
N ASP A 303 15.86 26.97 26.53
CA ASP A 303 15.87 28.44 26.56
C ASP A 303 14.97 28.95 27.68
N ALA A 304 15.57 29.43 28.76
CA ALA A 304 14.88 29.92 29.95
C ALA A 304 14.95 31.44 30.12
N THR A 305 15.48 32.17 29.13
CA THR A 305 15.86 33.59 29.30
C THR A 305 15.55 34.51 28.12
N SER A 306 15.25 33.99 26.92
CA SER A 306 14.87 34.86 25.80
C SER A 306 13.42 35.34 25.92
N GLU A 307 13.09 36.48 25.30
CA GLU A 307 11.69 36.96 25.19
C GLU A 307 10.76 35.96 24.48
N LYS A 308 11.31 34.95 23.79
CA LYS A 308 10.57 33.87 23.13
C LYS A 308 10.63 32.55 23.91
N SER A 309 11.09 32.58 25.16
CA SER A 309 11.19 31.41 26.03
C SER A 309 9.80 30.88 26.35
N GLU A 310 9.48 29.71 25.80
CA GLU A 310 8.26 28.99 26.14
C GLU A 310 8.28 28.52 27.60
N LEU A 311 9.47 28.30 28.17
CA LEU A 311 9.63 27.93 29.57
C LEU A 311 9.28 29.08 30.50
N GLU A 312 9.73 30.31 30.19
CA GLU A 312 9.33 31.50 30.93
C GLU A 312 7.82 31.77 30.81
N PHE A 313 7.25 31.60 29.61
CA PHE A 313 5.81 31.68 29.41
C PHE A 313 5.03 30.71 30.32
N LEU A 314 5.42 29.42 30.32
CA LEU A 314 4.77 28.40 31.15
C LEU A 314 5.00 28.64 32.65
N ALA A 315 6.17 29.13 33.04
CA ALA A 315 6.46 29.47 34.44
C ALA A 315 5.56 30.59 34.94
N ASN A 316 5.37 31.65 34.14
CA ASN A 316 4.46 32.74 34.45
C ASN A 316 3.01 32.26 34.58
N LEU A 317 2.56 31.35 33.70
CA LEU A 317 1.22 30.76 33.78
C LEU A 317 1.04 29.89 35.04
N ALA A 318 2.11 29.25 35.51
CA ALA A 318 2.16 28.49 36.76
C ALA A 318 2.32 29.36 38.02
N ASN A 319 2.44 30.69 37.88
CA ASN A 319 2.84 31.62 38.95
C ASN A 319 4.17 31.24 39.63
N LYS A 320 5.16 30.83 38.84
CA LYS A 320 6.50 30.42 39.27
C LYS A 320 7.59 31.17 38.53
N SER A 321 8.79 31.20 39.11
CA SER A 321 9.98 31.60 38.36
C SER A 321 10.44 30.50 37.39
N SER A 322 11.09 30.87 36.28
CA SER A 322 11.66 29.91 35.32
C SER A 322 12.60 28.89 35.99
N ARG A 323 13.31 29.31 37.04
CA ARG A 323 14.21 28.43 37.82
C ARG A 323 13.46 27.35 38.60
N GLU A 324 12.31 27.70 39.18
CA GLU A 324 11.46 26.73 39.89
C GLU A 324 10.87 25.73 38.90
N LEU A 325 10.32 26.21 37.78
CA LEU A 325 9.76 25.32 36.76
C LEU A 325 10.83 24.39 36.15
N CYS A 326 12.05 24.87 35.89
CA CYS A 326 13.16 24.01 35.44
C CYS A 326 13.48 22.88 36.44
N ARG A 327 13.45 23.16 37.74
CA ARG A 327 13.68 22.14 38.78
C ARG A 327 12.58 21.11 38.79
N ASP A 328 11.33 21.56 38.68
CA ASP A 328 10.16 20.69 38.61
C ASP A 328 10.18 19.80 37.36
N ILE A 329 10.52 20.35 36.19
CA ILE A 329 10.68 19.58 34.94
C ILE A 329 11.80 18.55 35.07
N ALA A 330 12.93 18.91 35.69
CA ALA A 330 14.02 17.97 35.93
C ALA A 330 13.59 16.81 36.85
N GLU A 331 12.78 17.10 37.87
CA GLU A 331 12.20 16.09 38.76
C GLU A 331 11.17 15.20 38.02
N LEU A 332 10.26 15.78 37.23
CA LEU A 332 9.32 15.02 36.40
C LEU A 332 10.05 14.13 35.37
N LYS A 333 11.17 14.60 34.82
CA LYS A 333 12.03 13.82 33.93
C LYS A 333 12.70 12.65 34.66
N LYS A 334 13.21 12.85 35.88
CA LYS A 334 13.75 11.76 36.71
C LYS A 334 12.69 10.69 37.01
N ARG A 335 11.43 11.10 37.17
CA ARG A 335 10.29 10.20 37.33
C ARG A 335 9.83 9.55 36.02
N GLY A 336 10.39 9.90 34.88
CA GLY A 336 9.99 9.38 33.57
C GLY A 336 8.64 9.91 33.07
N LEU A 337 8.13 11.01 33.64
CA LEU A 337 6.88 11.66 33.27
C LEU A 337 7.08 12.80 32.25
N VAL A 338 8.32 13.24 32.07
CA VAL A 338 8.74 14.14 30.99
C VAL A 338 9.80 13.44 30.17
N GLN A 339 9.59 13.40 28.85
CA GLN A 339 10.63 12.99 27.92
C GLN A 339 11.36 14.20 27.35
N SER A 340 12.63 13.97 26.97
CA SER A 340 13.45 14.95 26.29
C SER A 340 13.84 14.42 24.93
N ARG A 341 13.57 15.21 23.90
CA ARG A 341 13.97 14.96 22.52
C ARG A 341 14.64 16.24 22.05
N SER A 342 15.98 16.26 21.99
CA SER A 342 16.76 17.50 21.81
C SER A 342 16.38 18.59 22.83
N VAL A 343 16.12 19.80 22.35
CA VAL A 343 15.61 20.94 23.13
C VAL A 343 14.17 20.77 23.61
N TRP A 344 13.42 19.82 23.05
CA TRP A 344 12.00 19.68 23.31
C TRP A 344 11.72 18.82 24.54
N ARG A 345 10.65 19.20 25.24
CA ARG A 345 10.11 18.50 26.40
C ARG A 345 8.63 18.24 26.15
N ALA A 346 8.16 17.08 26.57
CA ALA A 346 6.74 16.76 26.58
C ALA A 346 6.42 15.91 27.80
N VAL A 347 5.27 16.18 28.43
CA VAL A 347 4.72 15.33 29.48
C VAL A 347 4.14 14.08 28.82
N LEU A 348 4.60 12.90 29.26
CA LEU A 348 4.25 11.61 28.68
C LEU A 348 4.10 10.52 29.76
N PRO A 349 3.30 9.46 29.52
CA PRO A 349 2.47 9.21 28.32
C PRO A 349 1.36 10.24 28.07
N HIS A 350 0.85 10.32 26.83
CA HIS A 350 -0.18 11.29 26.47
C HIS A 350 -1.43 11.16 27.34
N ALA A 351 -1.79 9.95 27.77
CA ALA A 351 -2.90 9.71 28.69
C ALA A 351 -2.76 10.46 30.03
N ILE A 352 -1.55 10.55 30.58
CA ILE A 352 -1.27 11.29 31.82
C ILE A 352 -1.35 12.78 31.54
N ALA A 353 -0.69 13.24 30.48
CA ALA A 353 -0.69 14.65 30.11
C ALA A 353 -2.11 15.17 29.76
N ASN A 354 -2.94 14.38 29.10
CA ASN A 354 -4.32 14.75 28.79
C ASN A 354 -5.16 14.91 30.07
N ARG A 355 -4.95 14.06 31.08
CA ARG A 355 -5.58 14.25 32.41
C ARG A 355 -5.10 15.52 33.10
N LEU A 356 -3.79 15.74 33.16
CA LEU A 356 -3.19 16.93 33.77
C LEU A 356 -3.64 18.23 33.07
N ALA A 357 -3.75 18.22 31.74
CA ALA A 357 -4.25 19.35 30.97
C ALA A 357 -5.72 19.66 31.28
N LYS A 358 -6.56 18.64 31.49
CA LYS A 358 -7.95 18.82 31.93
C LYS A 358 -8.03 19.41 33.32
N ASP A 359 -7.23 18.89 34.25
CA ASP A 359 -7.17 19.41 35.62
C ASP A 359 -6.77 20.90 35.61
N ALA A 360 -5.81 21.28 34.76
CA ALA A 360 -5.42 22.68 34.54
C ALA A 360 -6.56 23.54 33.97
N LEU A 361 -7.20 23.08 32.90
CA LEU A 361 -8.30 23.79 32.24
C LEU A 361 -9.52 23.98 33.15
N ASN A 362 -9.79 23.03 34.03
CA ASN A 362 -10.89 23.12 35.00
C ASN A 362 -10.55 24.02 36.20
N SER A 363 -9.27 24.21 36.49
CA SER A 363 -8.81 24.97 37.67
C SER A 363 -8.50 26.43 37.37
N ILE A 364 -8.27 26.79 36.11
CA ILE A 364 -7.90 28.14 35.67
C ILE A 364 -9.02 28.72 34.80
N PRO A 365 -9.43 29.99 34.99
CA PRO A 365 -10.46 30.60 34.15
C PRO A 365 -10.14 30.53 32.65
N THR A 366 -11.07 30.04 31.84
CA THR A 366 -10.92 29.83 30.39
C THR A 366 -10.32 31.03 29.67
N GLN A 367 -10.86 32.24 29.94
CA GLN A 367 -10.41 33.47 29.28
C GLN A 367 -8.96 33.84 29.63
N THR A 368 -8.48 33.51 30.83
CA THR A 368 -7.09 33.75 31.23
C THR A 368 -6.14 32.90 30.38
N ILE A 369 -6.47 31.62 30.17
CA ILE A 369 -5.68 30.71 29.32
C ILE A 369 -5.72 31.19 27.86
N VAL A 370 -6.90 31.46 27.33
CA VAL A 370 -7.07 31.91 25.93
C VAL A 370 -6.26 33.18 25.66
N ASN A 371 -6.37 34.19 26.53
CA ASN A 371 -5.61 35.41 26.40
C ASN A 371 -4.11 35.15 26.47
N ALA A 372 -3.64 34.34 27.44
CA ALA A 372 -2.23 34.02 27.57
C ALA A 372 -1.65 33.43 26.27
N PHE A 373 -2.31 32.43 25.68
CA PHE A 373 -1.81 31.80 24.45
C PHE A 373 -1.94 32.70 23.21
N LEU A 374 -3.06 33.41 23.02
CA LEU A 374 -3.24 34.28 21.85
C LEU A 374 -2.29 35.50 21.86
N PHE A 375 -1.90 36.00 23.05
CA PHE A 375 -0.93 37.09 23.20
C PHE A 375 0.51 36.61 23.43
N SER A 376 0.79 35.30 23.30
CA SER A 376 2.14 34.73 23.49
C SER A 376 3.15 35.12 22.40
N ASN A 377 2.70 35.67 21.27
CA ASN A 377 3.49 35.93 20.07
C ASN A 377 4.25 34.70 19.52
N SER A 378 3.79 33.48 19.84
CA SER A 378 4.38 32.22 19.38
C SER A 378 3.35 31.34 18.67
N GLU A 379 3.33 31.38 17.33
CA GLU A 379 2.48 30.49 16.52
C GLU A 379 2.73 29.01 16.85
N ARG A 380 3.99 28.66 17.12
CA ARG A 380 4.39 27.29 17.45
C ARG A 380 3.79 26.83 18.78
N LEU A 381 3.81 27.68 19.80
CA LEU A 381 3.22 27.36 21.09
C LEU A 381 1.70 27.24 21.00
N ILE A 382 1.04 28.08 20.18
CA ILE A 382 -0.39 27.98 19.89
C ILE A 382 -0.71 26.68 19.14
N LYS A 383 0.10 26.27 18.14
CA LYS A 383 -0.05 24.96 17.48
C LYS A 383 0.05 23.81 18.50
N SER A 384 1.00 23.89 19.42
CA SER A 384 1.20 22.89 20.47
C SER A 384 0.03 22.84 21.47
N PHE A 385 -0.47 24.00 21.90
CA PHE A 385 -1.66 24.13 22.76
C PHE A 385 -2.90 23.56 22.08
N THR A 386 -3.18 23.95 20.84
CA THR A 386 -4.35 23.49 20.09
C THR A 386 -4.28 22.00 19.76
N ARG A 387 -3.08 21.48 19.47
CA ARG A 387 -2.86 20.04 19.31
C ARG A 387 -3.24 19.27 20.57
N ARG A 388 -2.86 19.78 21.76
CA ARG A 388 -3.29 19.20 23.04
C ARG A 388 -4.80 19.28 23.22
N LEU A 389 -5.40 20.46 22.98
CA LEU A 389 -6.86 20.65 23.08
C LEU A 389 -7.63 19.66 22.21
N GLY A 390 -7.12 19.32 21.02
CA GLY A 390 -7.73 18.34 20.11
C GLY A 390 -7.96 16.95 20.72
N TYR A 391 -7.29 16.61 21.83
CA TYR A 391 -7.50 15.36 22.57
C TYR A 391 -8.51 15.46 23.71
N LEU A 392 -9.04 16.66 24.00
CA LEU A 392 -9.86 16.97 25.18
C LEU A 392 -11.31 17.32 24.81
N HIS A 393 -11.86 16.60 23.83
CA HIS A 393 -13.24 16.79 23.34
C HIS A 393 -14.34 16.53 24.40
N ASP A 394 -13.97 15.92 25.53
CA ASP A 394 -14.81 15.65 26.70
C ASP A 394 -14.52 16.62 27.88
N CYS A 395 -13.87 17.76 27.63
CA CYS A 395 -13.58 18.81 28.60
C CYS A 395 -14.37 20.08 28.27
N GLU A 396 -15.25 20.51 29.17
CA GLU A 396 -16.14 21.66 28.95
C GLU A 396 -15.40 22.97 28.62
N PRO A 397 -14.32 23.37 29.35
CA PRO A 397 -13.50 24.52 28.94
C PRO A 397 -12.91 24.40 27.54
N ALA A 398 -12.46 23.20 27.12
CA ALA A 398 -11.91 23.02 25.77
C ALA A 398 -12.99 23.19 24.68
N ILE A 399 -14.21 22.69 24.95
CA ILE A 399 -15.37 22.87 24.08
C ILE A 399 -15.75 24.36 23.99
N GLU A 400 -15.76 25.08 25.11
CA GLU A 400 -16.03 26.52 25.16
C GLU A 400 -15.02 27.31 24.30
N ILE A 401 -13.73 27.00 24.42
CA ILE A 401 -12.66 27.62 23.61
C ILE A 401 -12.89 27.38 22.12
N ALA A 402 -13.09 26.11 21.73
CA ALA A 402 -13.24 25.74 20.33
C ALA A 402 -14.50 26.39 19.72
N GLN A 403 -15.64 26.31 20.40
CA GLN A 403 -16.88 26.95 19.94
C GLN A 403 -16.73 28.48 19.88
N GLY A 404 -16.08 29.09 20.87
CA GLY A 404 -15.79 30.52 20.90
C GLY A 404 -14.96 30.99 19.71
N TRP A 405 -13.93 30.23 19.33
CA TRP A 405 -13.07 30.55 18.19
C TRP A 405 -13.75 30.34 16.82
N LEU A 406 -14.69 29.40 16.71
CA LEU A 406 -15.40 29.05 15.47
C LEU A 406 -16.62 29.93 15.17
N LYS A 407 -17.17 30.62 16.18
CA LYS A 407 -18.27 31.60 16.02
C LYS A 407 -17.93 32.67 14.97
N PRO A 408 -18.92 33.28 14.28
CA PRO A 408 -18.68 34.28 13.23
C PRO A 408 -17.76 35.44 13.64
N ASP A 409 -17.86 35.89 14.88
CA ASP A 409 -17.07 36.95 15.50
C ASP A 409 -15.83 36.43 16.28
N GLY A 410 -15.64 35.11 16.32
CA GLY A 410 -14.52 34.43 16.94
C GLY A 410 -13.23 34.48 16.09
N TRP A 411 -12.09 34.20 16.72
CA TRP A 411 -10.77 34.34 16.10
C TRP A 411 -10.63 33.63 14.74
N LEU A 412 -11.01 32.35 14.65
CA LEU A 412 -10.97 31.61 13.38
C LEU A 412 -12.18 31.94 12.52
N GLY A 413 -13.35 32.12 13.12
CA GLY A 413 -14.58 32.39 12.37
C GLY A 413 -14.53 33.66 11.52
N LEU A 414 -13.81 34.70 11.98
CA LEU A 414 -13.56 35.94 11.22
C LEU A 414 -12.85 35.69 9.87
N THR A 415 -12.03 34.64 9.78
CA THR A 415 -11.33 34.30 8.52
C THR A 415 -12.22 33.54 7.54
N ASN A 416 -13.32 32.93 8.00
CA ASN A 416 -14.28 32.17 7.19
C ASN A 416 -13.62 31.16 6.22
N CYS A 417 -12.73 30.32 6.76
CA CYS A 417 -11.96 29.29 6.04
C CYS A 417 -10.92 29.83 5.04
N ASN A 418 -10.64 31.13 5.04
CA ASN A 418 -9.51 31.73 4.33
C ASN A 418 -8.27 31.76 5.23
N PHE A 419 -7.67 30.59 5.45
CA PHE A 419 -6.54 30.43 6.35
C PHE A 419 -5.18 30.51 5.64
N ASN A 420 -4.16 30.96 6.37
CA ASN A 420 -2.77 30.60 6.08
C ASN A 420 -2.46 29.20 6.68
N SER A 421 -1.24 28.69 6.47
CA SER A 421 -0.84 27.37 6.98
C SER A 421 -0.97 27.23 8.50
N PHE A 422 -0.73 28.31 9.26
CA PHE A 422 -0.90 28.34 10.72
C PHE A 422 -2.38 28.22 11.12
N GLY A 423 -3.25 29.06 10.55
CA GLY A 423 -4.68 29.03 10.82
C GLY A 423 -5.34 27.70 10.47
N LEU A 424 -4.92 27.09 9.36
CA LEU A 424 -5.41 25.77 8.94
C LEU A 424 -5.00 24.69 9.95
N THR A 425 -3.74 24.68 10.40
CA THR A 425 -3.26 23.75 11.44
C THR A 425 -4.09 23.88 12.72
N VAL A 426 -4.35 25.12 13.15
CA VAL A 426 -5.16 25.38 14.36
C VAL A 426 -6.60 24.89 14.17
N PHE A 427 -7.20 25.17 13.02
CA PHE A 427 -8.56 24.73 12.69
C PHE A 427 -8.67 23.20 12.70
N GLU A 428 -7.75 22.49 12.05
CA GLU A 428 -7.70 21.02 12.05
C GLU A 428 -7.54 20.45 13.47
N ASN A 429 -6.71 21.07 14.31
CA ASN A 429 -6.49 20.63 15.68
C ASN A 429 -7.74 20.75 16.57
N ILE A 430 -8.56 21.79 16.39
CA ILE A 430 -9.75 22.02 17.23
C ILE A 430 -11.02 21.38 16.67
N ALA A 431 -11.06 21.03 15.39
CA ALA A 431 -12.23 20.42 14.75
C ALA A 431 -12.77 19.16 15.48
N PRO A 432 -11.92 18.27 16.03
CA PRO A 432 -12.37 17.14 16.86
C PRO A 432 -13.13 17.52 18.12
N ILE A 433 -12.92 18.73 18.64
CA ILE A 433 -13.51 19.20 19.89
C ILE A 433 -14.98 19.58 19.66
N ALA A 434 -15.26 20.34 18.60
CA ALA A 434 -16.59 20.84 18.27
C ALA A 434 -16.97 20.54 16.80
N PRO A 435 -17.31 19.28 16.46
CA PRO A 435 -17.63 18.87 15.09
C PRO A 435 -18.77 19.68 14.46
N GLU A 436 -19.86 19.90 15.21
CA GLU A 436 -21.02 20.67 14.76
C GLU A 436 -20.64 22.13 14.41
N ALA A 437 -19.93 22.82 15.32
CA ALA A 437 -19.50 24.20 15.09
C ALA A 437 -18.51 24.30 13.92
N THR A 438 -17.70 23.26 13.71
CA THR A 438 -16.79 23.15 12.58
C THR A 438 -17.56 23.06 11.27
N LEU A 439 -18.58 22.18 11.21
CA LEU A 439 -19.43 22.04 10.03
C LEU A 439 -20.19 23.34 9.71
N VAL A 440 -20.77 24.00 10.71
CA VAL A 440 -21.45 25.30 10.55
C VAL A 440 -20.52 26.35 9.94
N MET A 441 -19.24 26.37 10.32
CA MET A 441 -18.26 27.27 9.73
C MET A 441 -17.95 26.92 8.26
N LEU A 442 -17.83 25.63 7.92
CA LEU A 442 -17.65 25.18 6.53
C LEU A 442 -18.86 25.54 5.66
N GLU A 443 -20.08 25.33 6.15
CA GLU A 443 -21.32 25.70 5.46
C GLU A 443 -21.39 27.21 5.22
N ARG A 444 -21.07 28.01 6.25
CA ARG A 444 -21.01 29.47 6.13
C ARG A 444 -19.99 29.90 5.07
N ALA A 445 -18.81 29.28 5.04
CA ALA A 445 -17.80 29.55 4.02
C ALA A 445 -18.27 29.17 2.62
N ALA A 446 -19.06 28.10 2.49
CA ALA A 446 -19.58 27.66 1.21
C ALA A 446 -20.76 28.47 0.66
N ASN A 447 -21.27 29.48 1.36
CA ASN A 447 -22.42 30.27 0.91
C ASN A 447 -22.13 31.14 -0.32
N ASP A 448 -20.87 31.46 -0.60
CA ASP A 448 -20.42 32.12 -1.82
C ASP A 448 -19.49 31.22 -2.66
N ASN A 449 -19.39 31.50 -3.96
CA ASN A 449 -18.65 30.66 -4.90
C ASN A 449 -17.14 30.62 -4.61
N ASP A 450 -16.56 31.75 -4.17
CA ASP A 450 -15.12 31.81 -3.87
C ASP A 450 -14.81 30.97 -2.62
N GLY A 451 -15.70 30.98 -1.64
CA GLY A 451 -15.60 30.15 -0.45
C GLY A 451 -15.79 28.67 -0.74
N LEU A 452 -16.76 28.30 -1.58
CA LEU A 452 -16.91 26.92 -2.03
C LEU A 452 -15.65 26.44 -2.78
N ALA A 453 -15.07 27.27 -3.64
CA ALA A 453 -13.82 26.94 -4.34
C ALA A 453 -12.63 26.76 -3.38
N ARG A 454 -12.54 27.54 -2.29
CA ARG A 454 -11.51 27.35 -1.25
C ARG A 454 -11.65 26.00 -0.53
N LEU A 455 -12.88 25.54 -0.30
CA LEU A 455 -13.15 24.25 0.36
C LEU A 455 -12.85 23.03 -0.51
N HIS A 456 -12.54 23.23 -1.80
CA HIS A 456 -12.14 22.17 -2.71
C HIS A 456 -10.72 21.63 -2.45
N SER A 457 -10.00 22.14 -1.44
CA SER A 457 -8.70 21.59 -1.06
C SER A 457 -8.84 20.23 -0.34
N HIS A 458 -7.81 19.39 -0.47
CA HIS A 458 -7.82 18.04 0.13
C HIS A 458 -8.00 18.06 1.66
N GLU A 459 -7.51 19.10 2.35
CA GLU A 459 -7.63 19.24 3.80
C GLU A 459 -9.09 19.39 4.25
N PHE A 460 -9.88 20.20 3.55
CA PHE A 460 -11.29 20.40 3.87
C PHE A 460 -12.17 19.22 3.45
N ILE A 461 -11.89 18.59 2.30
CA ILE A 461 -12.57 17.37 1.86
C ILE A 461 -12.33 16.25 2.88
N ARG A 462 -11.09 16.08 3.33
CA ARG A 462 -10.72 15.13 4.40
C ARG A 462 -11.44 15.45 5.71
N LEU A 463 -11.56 16.72 6.07
CA LEU A 463 -12.28 17.12 7.27
C LEU A 463 -13.77 16.82 7.18
N LEU A 464 -14.42 17.08 6.03
CA LEU A 464 -15.82 16.73 5.79
C LEU A 464 -16.05 15.22 5.90
N ARG A 465 -15.12 14.40 5.42
CA ARG A 465 -15.16 12.95 5.65
C ARG A 465 -15.14 12.60 7.14
N TYR A 466 -14.27 13.25 7.94
CA TYR A 466 -14.21 12.99 9.38
C TYR A 466 -15.48 13.41 10.12
N LEU A 467 -16.13 14.49 9.69
CA LEU A 467 -17.39 14.98 10.24
C LEU A 467 -18.57 14.08 9.83
N ALA A 468 -18.59 13.62 8.57
CA ALA A 468 -19.61 12.73 8.02
C ALA A 468 -19.68 11.36 8.72
N TYR A 469 -18.69 11.02 9.55
CA TYR A 469 -18.71 9.81 10.36
C TYR A 469 -19.90 9.76 11.32
N GLU A 470 -20.22 10.89 11.95
CA GLU A 470 -21.34 11.01 12.88
C GLU A 470 -22.64 11.02 12.06
N ALA A 471 -23.57 10.12 12.37
CA ALA A 471 -24.80 9.94 11.59
C ALA A 471 -25.64 11.23 11.51
N GLU A 472 -25.62 12.04 12.57
CA GLU A 472 -26.36 13.30 12.68
C GLU A 472 -25.79 14.42 11.79
N LEU A 473 -24.49 14.35 11.46
CA LEU A 473 -23.79 15.35 10.63
C LEU A 473 -23.69 14.94 9.17
N PHE A 474 -23.89 13.64 8.89
CA PHE A 474 -23.66 13.04 7.59
C PHE A 474 -24.37 13.78 6.44
N GLN A 475 -25.68 14.02 6.59
CA GLN A 475 -26.48 14.59 5.50
C GLN A 475 -25.91 15.93 5.04
N ARG A 476 -25.66 16.85 5.97
CA ARG A 476 -25.07 18.17 5.70
C ARG A 476 -23.66 18.08 5.12
N CYS A 477 -22.84 17.14 5.59
CA CYS A 477 -21.51 16.92 5.03
C CYS A 477 -21.57 16.41 3.59
N ALA A 478 -22.46 15.45 3.32
CA ALA A 478 -22.63 14.85 2.00
C ALA A 478 -23.25 15.83 0.99
N GLU A 479 -24.16 16.71 1.41
CA GLU A 479 -24.66 17.83 0.60
C GLU A 479 -23.52 18.78 0.21
N LEU A 480 -22.65 19.13 1.15
CA LEU A 480 -21.50 20.00 0.88
C LEU A 480 -20.47 19.33 -0.04
N LEU A 481 -20.17 18.05 0.19
CA LEU A 481 -19.31 17.25 -0.67
C LEU A 481 -19.91 17.09 -2.08
N SER A 482 -21.23 16.99 -2.22
CA SER A 482 -21.90 16.94 -3.53
C SER A 482 -21.67 18.24 -4.31
N ARG A 483 -21.79 19.39 -3.64
CA ARG A 483 -21.49 20.71 -4.24
C ARG A 483 -20.03 20.82 -4.68
N LEU A 484 -19.09 20.26 -3.90
CA LEU A 484 -17.67 20.24 -4.25
C LEU A 484 -17.38 19.28 -5.42
N ALA A 485 -17.97 18.09 -5.43
CA ALA A 485 -17.82 17.09 -6.49
C ALA A 485 -18.34 17.56 -7.86
N LEU A 486 -19.27 18.53 -7.87
CA LEU A 486 -19.78 19.19 -9.08
C LEU A 486 -18.85 20.28 -9.63
N LEU A 487 -17.85 20.74 -8.86
CA LEU A 487 -16.78 21.62 -9.37
C LEU A 487 -15.67 20.82 -10.10
N GLU A 488 -15.58 19.52 -9.82
CA GLU A 488 -14.59 18.62 -10.41
C GLU A 488 -14.96 18.22 -11.84
N LYS A 489 -13.95 18.00 -12.68
CA LYS A 489 -14.18 17.32 -13.97
C LYS A 489 -14.58 15.86 -13.70
N PRO A 490 -15.51 15.27 -14.49
CA PRO A 490 -16.01 13.92 -14.24
C PRO A 490 -14.95 12.82 -14.16
N ASP A 491 -13.82 12.98 -14.87
CA ASP A 491 -12.79 11.95 -15.05
C ASP A 491 -11.55 12.13 -14.16
N ILE A 492 -11.64 12.91 -13.07
CA ILE A 492 -10.52 13.08 -12.14
C ILE A 492 -10.32 11.78 -11.34
N ASN A 493 -9.25 11.04 -11.67
CA ASN A 493 -8.85 9.82 -10.97
C ASN A 493 -7.85 10.13 -9.84
N ASP A 494 -8.28 10.94 -8.87
CA ASP A 494 -7.55 11.20 -7.63
C ASP A 494 -8.36 10.68 -6.45
N GLY A 495 -7.77 9.75 -5.67
CA GLY A 495 -8.40 9.15 -4.50
C GLY A 495 -8.71 10.13 -3.36
N SER A 496 -8.19 11.36 -3.43
CA SER A 496 -8.45 12.43 -2.46
C SER A 496 -9.42 13.51 -2.97
N SER A 497 -10.09 13.27 -4.10
CA SER A 497 -11.10 14.17 -4.68
C SER A 497 -12.41 14.17 -3.86
N ALA A 498 -13.22 15.21 -4.02
CA ALA A 498 -14.53 15.33 -3.39
C ALA A 498 -15.47 14.24 -3.93
N ARG A 499 -15.43 13.95 -5.23
CA ARG A 499 -16.23 12.89 -5.85
C ARG A 499 -15.86 11.51 -5.31
N ALA A 500 -14.57 11.15 -5.29
CA ALA A 500 -14.12 9.87 -4.76
C ALA A 500 -14.43 9.72 -3.26
N THR A 501 -14.21 10.79 -2.48
CA THR A 501 -14.54 10.82 -1.05
C THR A 501 -16.03 10.61 -0.83
N LEU A 502 -16.88 11.34 -1.55
CA LEU A 502 -18.33 11.20 -1.46
C LEU A 502 -18.78 9.80 -1.84
N THR A 503 -18.34 9.26 -2.97
CA THR A 503 -18.69 7.90 -3.44
C THR A 503 -18.41 6.84 -2.38
N SER A 504 -17.22 6.85 -1.77
CA SER A 504 -16.87 5.86 -0.74
C SER A 504 -17.75 5.89 0.52
N LEU A 505 -18.43 7.01 0.82
CA LEU A 505 -19.37 7.10 1.94
C LEU A 505 -20.67 6.33 1.67
N PHE A 506 -20.92 5.90 0.43
CA PHE A 506 -22.13 5.17 0.04
C PHE A 506 -21.95 3.65 -0.01
N HIS A 507 -20.79 3.12 0.35
CA HIS A 507 -20.61 1.66 0.45
C HIS A 507 -21.34 1.07 1.67
N LEU A 508 -21.78 -0.19 1.57
CA LEU A 508 -22.43 -0.92 2.66
C LEU A 508 -21.52 -1.05 3.89
N ILE A 509 -20.25 -1.37 3.67
CA ILE A 509 -19.23 -1.53 4.70
C ILE A 509 -18.00 -0.69 4.36
N LEU A 510 -17.17 -0.40 5.37
CA LEU A 510 -15.93 0.38 5.22
C LEU A 510 -16.15 1.81 4.69
N SER A 511 -17.37 2.33 4.80
CA SER A 511 -17.72 3.66 4.31
C SER A 511 -17.13 4.79 5.16
N GLY A 512 -16.78 4.51 6.42
CA GLY A 512 -16.32 5.53 7.36
C GLY A 512 -17.44 6.44 7.88
N THR A 513 -18.70 6.02 7.79
CA THR A 513 -19.86 6.73 8.37
C THR A 513 -20.89 5.79 8.98
N HIS A 514 -21.44 6.18 10.14
CA HIS A 514 -22.55 5.49 10.81
C HIS A 514 -23.94 5.85 10.26
N ALA A 515 -24.01 6.71 9.24
CA ALA A 515 -25.28 7.08 8.64
C ALA A 515 -26.03 5.84 8.10
N PRO A 516 -27.32 5.67 8.42
CA PRO A 516 -28.09 4.52 7.97
C PRO A 516 -28.43 4.61 6.47
N ALA A 517 -28.86 3.49 5.89
CA ALA A 517 -29.23 3.38 4.48
C ALA A 517 -30.23 4.47 4.05
N GLN A 518 -31.24 4.77 4.87
CA GLN A 518 -32.31 5.72 4.54
C GLN A 518 -31.80 7.16 4.37
N THR A 519 -30.87 7.61 5.24
CA THR A 519 -30.28 8.95 5.15
C THR A 519 -29.39 9.08 3.92
N ARG A 520 -28.69 8.02 3.54
CA ARG A 520 -27.88 8.00 2.32
C ARG A 520 -28.78 7.96 1.07
N ALA A 521 -29.81 7.11 1.09
CA ALA A 521 -30.78 6.97 0.02
C ALA A 521 -31.48 8.28 -0.34
N SER A 522 -31.81 9.14 0.63
CA SER A 522 -32.45 10.43 0.35
C SER A 522 -31.57 11.35 -0.50
N ILE A 523 -30.24 11.31 -0.31
CA ILE A 523 -29.29 12.12 -1.09
C ILE A 523 -29.22 11.60 -2.53
N VAL A 524 -29.13 10.28 -2.71
CA VAL A 524 -29.17 9.65 -4.04
C VAL A 524 -30.46 10.02 -4.75
N ASP A 525 -31.59 9.94 -4.05
CA ASP A 525 -32.90 10.26 -4.61
C ASP A 525 -33.03 11.73 -5.02
N GLU A 526 -32.57 12.66 -4.18
CA GLU A 526 -32.55 14.10 -4.49
C GLU A 526 -31.74 14.40 -5.75
N LEU A 527 -30.53 13.86 -5.85
CA LEU A 527 -29.63 14.05 -7.00
C LEU A 527 -30.22 13.47 -8.29
N ILE A 528 -30.77 12.25 -8.24
CA ILE A 528 -31.38 11.60 -9.40
C ILE A 528 -32.63 12.35 -9.89
N ASN A 529 -33.42 12.92 -8.99
CA ASN A 529 -34.63 13.68 -9.36
C ASN A 529 -34.34 15.15 -9.72
N SER A 530 -33.07 15.58 -9.72
CA SER A 530 -32.70 16.93 -10.11
C SER A 530 -33.02 17.23 -11.58
N SER A 531 -33.22 18.52 -11.89
CA SER A 531 -33.36 19.02 -13.26
C SER A 531 -32.02 19.17 -14.00
N ARG A 532 -30.88 19.06 -13.30
CA ARG A 532 -29.54 19.24 -13.86
C ARG A 532 -28.88 17.89 -14.16
N GLN A 533 -28.31 17.76 -15.36
CA GLN A 533 -27.71 16.50 -15.81
C GLN A 533 -26.51 16.09 -14.93
N GLU A 534 -25.63 17.02 -14.57
CA GLU A 534 -24.44 16.73 -13.76
C GLU A 534 -24.79 16.20 -12.35
N GLU A 535 -25.89 16.69 -11.76
CA GLU A 535 -26.41 16.21 -10.47
C GLU A 535 -26.99 14.80 -10.60
N GLN A 536 -27.75 14.53 -11.68
CA GLN A 536 -28.24 13.17 -11.97
C GLN A 536 -27.09 12.17 -12.15
N ASP A 537 -26.01 12.60 -12.82
CA ASP A 537 -24.84 11.76 -13.08
C ASP A 537 -24.10 11.42 -11.80
N LEU A 538 -23.97 12.40 -10.90
CA LEU A 538 -23.45 12.17 -9.55
C LEU A 538 -24.37 11.21 -8.77
N GLY A 539 -25.69 11.41 -8.81
CA GLY A 539 -26.67 10.53 -8.16
C GLY A 539 -26.57 9.08 -8.65
N ILE A 540 -26.42 8.86 -9.96
CA ILE A 540 -26.17 7.53 -10.54
C ILE A 540 -24.87 6.93 -10.02
N LYS A 541 -23.80 7.74 -9.89
CA LYS A 541 -22.52 7.25 -9.37
C LYS A 541 -22.60 6.79 -7.91
N LEU A 542 -23.36 7.53 -7.09
CA LEU A 542 -23.60 7.14 -5.69
C LEU A 542 -24.51 5.92 -5.59
N LEU A 543 -25.50 5.79 -6.48
CA LEU A 543 -26.35 4.62 -6.57
C LEU A 543 -25.55 3.36 -6.94
N GLU A 544 -24.62 3.47 -7.90
CA GLU A 544 -23.71 2.38 -8.28
C GLU A 544 -22.87 1.91 -7.09
N ALA A 545 -22.26 2.85 -6.36
CA ALA A 545 -21.46 2.54 -5.17
C ALA A 545 -22.28 1.93 -4.02
N ALA A 546 -23.56 2.31 -3.89
CA ALA A 546 -24.45 1.73 -2.89
C ALA A 546 -24.94 0.32 -3.22
N LEU A 547 -24.92 -0.05 -4.51
CA LEU A 547 -25.30 -1.38 -5.00
C LEU A 547 -24.12 -2.33 -5.16
N GLU A 548 -22.89 -1.86 -4.93
CA GLU A 548 -21.68 -2.67 -4.95
C GLU A 548 -21.74 -3.77 -3.88
N THR A 549 -21.31 -4.98 -4.25
CA THR A 549 -21.44 -6.20 -3.43
C THR A 549 -20.12 -6.89 -3.12
N TYR A 550 -19.04 -6.50 -3.80
CA TYR A 550 -17.69 -7.05 -3.67
C TYR A 550 -16.64 -5.91 -3.76
N ASP A 551 -15.37 -6.22 -3.46
CA ASP A 551 -14.22 -5.30 -3.62
C ASP A 551 -14.25 -3.98 -2.82
N PHE A 552 -14.93 -3.95 -1.66
CA PHE A 552 -14.88 -2.80 -0.76
C PHE A 552 -13.45 -2.48 -0.30
N MET A 553 -12.94 -1.33 -0.73
CA MET A 553 -11.64 -0.81 -0.28
C MET A 553 -11.81 0.14 0.92
N THR A 554 -10.90 0.05 1.89
CA THR A 554 -10.82 1.04 2.97
C THR A 554 -10.33 2.38 2.43
N GLY A 555 -11.18 3.39 2.39
CA GLY A 555 -10.73 4.78 2.27
C GLY A 555 -9.92 5.19 3.51
N HIS A 556 -8.90 6.04 3.36
CA HIS A 556 -8.03 6.49 4.44
C HIS A 556 -8.81 6.88 5.71
N VAL A 557 -8.65 6.15 6.81
CA VAL A 557 -9.14 6.58 8.13
C VAL A 557 -7.94 6.76 9.06
N ASN A 558 -7.63 8.03 9.32
CA ASN A 558 -6.74 8.49 10.37
C ASN A 558 -7.59 9.05 11.52
N THR A 559 -7.06 8.97 12.74
CA THR A 559 -7.65 9.46 13.99
C THR A 559 -8.27 10.86 13.87
N PHE A 560 -9.40 11.12 14.54
CA PHE A 560 -10.00 12.46 14.67
C PHE A 560 -9.94 12.93 16.13
N GLY A 561 -8.79 13.49 16.52
CA GLY A 561 -8.48 13.78 17.92
C GLY A 561 -8.43 12.50 18.77
N ALA A 562 -9.05 12.53 19.94
CA ALA A 562 -9.15 11.37 20.84
C ALA A 562 -10.52 10.66 20.79
N ARG A 563 -11.36 10.96 19.80
CA ARG A 563 -12.67 10.34 19.66
C ARG A 563 -12.53 8.88 19.22
N PRO A 564 -13.34 7.94 19.75
CA PRO A 564 -13.39 6.59 19.24
C PRO A 564 -13.82 6.58 17.78
N ARG A 565 -13.15 5.76 16.95
CA ARG A 565 -13.43 5.59 15.53
C ARG A 565 -13.39 4.12 15.16
N ASP A 566 -14.30 3.72 14.29
CA ASP A 566 -14.31 2.44 13.59
C ASP A 566 -14.47 2.69 12.08
N PHE A 567 -14.79 1.63 11.33
CA PHE A 567 -14.99 1.71 9.89
C PHE A 567 -16.38 2.24 9.48
N GLY A 568 -17.18 2.74 10.43
CA GLY A 568 -18.53 3.22 10.23
C GLY A 568 -19.59 2.12 10.34
N TYR A 569 -20.71 2.33 9.67
CA TYR A 569 -21.83 1.42 9.59
C TYR A 569 -21.36 0.03 9.17
N HIS A 570 -21.73 -0.97 9.97
CA HIS A 570 -21.47 -2.37 9.71
C HIS A 570 -22.75 -3.15 10.02
N PRO A 571 -23.38 -3.80 9.03
CA PRO A 571 -24.58 -4.59 9.24
C PRO A 571 -24.36 -5.68 10.29
N LYS A 572 -25.20 -5.69 11.34
CA LYS A 572 -25.09 -6.68 12.43
C LYS A 572 -25.88 -7.95 12.16
N THR A 573 -26.85 -7.86 11.24
CA THR A 573 -27.74 -8.96 10.89
C THR A 573 -27.80 -9.12 9.38
N LYS A 574 -28.12 -10.35 8.93
CA LYS A 574 -28.41 -10.60 7.52
C LYS A 574 -29.55 -9.73 7.01
N GLN A 575 -30.54 -9.43 7.87
CA GLN A 575 -31.67 -8.57 7.52
C GLN A 575 -31.24 -7.14 7.20
N GLU A 576 -30.30 -6.56 7.96
CA GLU A 576 -29.78 -5.22 7.67
C GLU A 576 -29.09 -5.13 6.31
N ILE A 577 -28.38 -6.19 5.89
CA ILE A 577 -27.80 -6.30 4.55
C ILE A 577 -28.92 -6.29 3.50
N VAL A 578 -29.94 -7.13 3.69
CA VAL A 578 -31.07 -7.24 2.76
C VAL A 578 -31.85 -5.92 2.65
N ASP A 579 -32.13 -5.27 3.78
CA ASP A 579 -32.85 -3.99 3.83
C ASP A 579 -32.08 -2.87 3.13
N TRP A 580 -30.74 -2.89 3.20
CA TRP A 580 -29.89 -1.98 2.45
C TRP A 580 -30.11 -2.14 0.94
N TYR A 581 -29.91 -3.35 0.39
CA TYR A 581 -30.06 -3.57 -1.04
C TYR A 581 -31.50 -3.39 -1.51
N ARG A 582 -32.50 -3.74 -0.70
CA ARG A 582 -33.92 -3.44 -0.97
C ARG A 582 -34.16 -1.93 -1.13
N THR A 583 -33.55 -1.11 -0.29
CA THR A 583 -33.67 0.36 -0.35
C THR A 583 -33.14 0.88 -1.69
N TYR A 584 -31.93 0.48 -2.09
CA TYR A 584 -31.31 0.98 -3.32
C TYR A 584 -31.86 0.33 -4.60
N LEU A 585 -32.29 -0.93 -4.54
CA LEU A 585 -33.04 -1.59 -5.62
C LEU A 585 -34.32 -0.81 -5.93
N SER A 586 -35.08 -0.41 -4.90
CA SER A 586 -36.29 0.38 -5.08
C SER A 586 -36.04 1.72 -5.81
N ILE A 587 -34.98 2.43 -5.42
CA ILE A 587 -34.55 3.67 -6.11
C ILE A 587 -34.19 3.36 -7.57
N CYS A 588 -33.32 2.37 -7.78
CA CYS A 588 -32.84 1.99 -9.10
C CYS A 588 -33.99 1.57 -10.04
N THR A 589 -34.91 0.74 -9.57
CA THR A 589 -36.08 0.28 -10.33
C THR A 589 -36.99 1.45 -10.69
N ARG A 590 -37.31 2.34 -9.74
CA ARG A 590 -38.12 3.54 -10.05
C ARG A 590 -37.44 4.41 -11.09
N THR A 591 -36.14 4.66 -10.98
CA THR A 591 -35.37 5.47 -11.93
C THR A 591 -35.29 4.81 -13.32
N ALA A 592 -35.12 3.48 -13.38
CA ALA A 592 -35.06 2.71 -14.62
C ALA A 592 -36.39 2.69 -15.39
N LEU A 593 -37.51 2.94 -14.71
CA LEU A 593 -38.87 2.99 -15.27
C LEU A 593 -39.31 4.39 -15.70
N LEU A 594 -38.49 5.42 -15.46
CA LEU A 594 -38.76 6.78 -15.93
C LEU A 594 -38.63 6.87 -17.45
N ASP A 595 -39.44 7.72 -18.07
CA ASP A 595 -39.26 8.12 -19.47
C ASP A 595 -38.27 9.30 -19.56
N ALA A 596 -37.03 9.07 -19.13
CA ALA A 596 -35.97 10.08 -19.05
C ALA A 596 -34.58 9.51 -19.39
N PRO A 597 -33.62 10.34 -19.88
CA PRO A 597 -32.27 9.87 -20.23
C PRO A 597 -31.51 9.17 -19.09
N VAL A 598 -31.77 9.55 -17.84
CA VAL A 598 -31.20 8.91 -16.63
C VAL A 598 -31.60 7.43 -16.51
N ALA A 599 -32.76 7.03 -17.04
CA ALA A 599 -33.25 5.66 -16.95
C ALA A 599 -32.32 4.64 -17.63
N LYS A 600 -31.68 5.01 -18.75
CA LYS A 600 -30.70 4.15 -19.44
C LYS A 600 -29.51 3.82 -18.52
N ARG A 601 -29.03 4.81 -17.77
CA ARG A 601 -27.91 4.62 -16.83
C ARG A 601 -28.31 3.82 -15.59
N ALA A 602 -29.51 4.04 -15.05
CA ALA A 602 -30.03 3.22 -13.96
C ALA A 602 -30.18 1.73 -14.37
N LYS A 603 -30.65 1.45 -15.60
CA LYS A 603 -30.69 0.09 -16.15
C LYS A 603 -29.29 -0.54 -16.24
N GLN A 604 -28.28 0.24 -16.65
CA GLN A 604 -26.90 -0.24 -16.68
C GLN A 604 -26.37 -0.55 -15.27
N VAL A 605 -26.61 0.33 -14.30
CA VAL A 605 -26.20 0.11 -12.90
C VAL A 605 -26.86 -1.15 -12.34
N LEU A 606 -28.15 -1.36 -12.61
CA LEU A 606 -28.85 -2.58 -12.18
C LEU A 606 -28.27 -3.83 -12.84
N ALA A 607 -28.01 -3.80 -14.16
CA ALA A 607 -27.39 -4.91 -14.89
C ALA A 607 -26.04 -5.30 -14.28
N ASN A 608 -25.15 -4.31 -14.09
CA ASN A 608 -23.79 -4.53 -13.56
C ASN A 608 -23.79 -5.14 -12.14
N ASN A 609 -24.78 -4.78 -11.31
CA ASN A 609 -24.87 -5.23 -9.92
C ASN A 609 -25.84 -6.42 -9.73
N LEU A 610 -26.53 -6.87 -10.79
CA LEU A 610 -27.58 -7.90 -10.70
C LEU A 610 -27.03 -9.20 -10.12
N ARG A 611 -25.82 -9.59 -10.53
CA ARG A 611 -25.16 -10.82 -10.07
C ARG A 611 -24.97 -10.83 -8.56
N GLY A 612 -24.37 -9.78 -8.01
CA GLY A 612 -24.12 -9.68 -6.58
C GLY A 612 -25.42 -9.68 -5.76
N MET A 613 -26.42 -8.92 -6.20
CA MET A 613 -27.73 -8.90 -5.55
C MET A 613 -28.45 -10.25 -5.66
N TRP A 614 -28.27 -10.98 -6.75
CA TRP A 614 -28.79 -12.33 -6.91
C TRP A 614 -28.20 -13.27 -5.87
N SER A 615 -26.87 -13.30 -5.72
CA SER A 615 -26.19 -14.12 -4.72
C SER A 615 -26.68 -13.77 -3.29
N ILE A 616 -26.90 -12.48 -3.00
CA ILE A 616 -27.48 -12.02 -1.73
C ILE A 616 -28.89 -12.56 -1.49
N GLY A 617 -29.78 -12.52 -2.50
CA GLY A 617 -31.13 -13.05 -2.39
C GLY A 617 -31.16 -14.58 -2.21
N VAL A 618 -30.22 -15.30 -2.82
CA VAL A 618 -30.07 -16.75 -2.63
C VAL A 618 -29.58 -17.09 -1.23
N ASP A 619 -28.56 -16.39 -0.74
CA ASP A 619 -27.86 -16.74 0.50
C ASP A 619 -28.53 -16.19 1.78
N LEU A 620 -29.24 -15.06 1.67
CA LEU A 620 -29.74 -14.30 2.82
C LEU A 620 -31.26 -14.22 2.92
N ASP A 621 -31.99 -13.97 1.82
CA ASP A 621 -33.45 -13.73 1.88
C ASP A 621 -34.18 -14.03 0.55
N GLN A 622 -35.05 -15.03 0.57
CA GLN A 622 -35.80 -15.45 -0.62
C GLN A 622 -36.86 -14.42 -1.06
N GLU A 623 -37.41 -13.63 -0.13
CA GLU A 623 -38.38 -12.56 -0.46
C GLU A 623 -37.69 -11.45 -1.26
N PHE A 624 -36.50 -11.02 -0.87
CA PHE A 624 -35.68 -10.10 -1.66
C PHE A 624 -35.35 -10.62 -3.06
N LEU A 625 -35.11 -11.93 -3.20
CA LEU A 625 -34.91 -12.54 -4.52
C LEU A 625 -36.16 -12.41 -5.41
N GLU A 626 -37.36 -12.60 -4.85
CA GLU A 626 -38.64 -12.39 -5.54
C GLU A 626 -38.84 -10.91 -5.93
N GLU A 627 -38.46 -9.97 -5.06
CA GLU A 627 -38.50 -8.53 -5.35
C GLU A 627 -37.54 -8.13 -6.49
N LEU A 628 -36.34 -8.72 -6.52
CA LEU A 628 -35.35 -8.52 -7.58
C LEU A 628 -35.87 -9.04 -8.92
N GLU A 629 -36.41 -10.26 -8.96
CA GLU A 629 -37.05 -10.82 -10.15
C GLU A 629 -38.20 -9.94 -10.64
N HIS A 630 -39.06 -9.48 -9.74
CA HIS A 630 -40.17 -8.59 -10.09
C HIS A 630 -39.67 -7.28 -10.70
N SER A 631 -38.61 -6.69 -10.15
CA SER A 631 -37.98 -5.48 -10.69
C SER A 631 -37.46 -5.68 -12.11
N VAL A 632 -36.77 -6.81 -12.35
CA VAL A 632 -36.24 -7.19 -13.67
C VAL A 632 -37.37 -7.36 -14.69
N ILE A 633 -38.44 -8.08 -14.32
CA ILE A 633 -39.62 -8.30 -15.16
C ILE A 633 -40.33 -6.97 -15.46
N GLN A 634 -40.49 -6.11 -14.46
CA GLN A 634 -41.16 -4.83 -14.61
C GLN A 634 -40.42 -3.91 -15.58
N ILE A 635 -39.09 -3.83 -15.47
CA ILE A 635 -38.24 -3.06 -16.39
C ILE A 635 -38.36 -3.58 -17.82
N HIS A 636 -38.29 -4.89 -18.00
CA HIS A 636 -38.40 -5.52 -19.32
C HIS A 636 -39.80 -5.33 -19.94
N SER A 637 -40.86 -5.30 -19.12
CA SER A 637 -42.24 -5.15 -19.59
C SER A 637 -42.54 -3.78 -20.22
N GLN A 638 -41.81 -2.72 -19.83
CA GLN A 638 -41.95 -1.40 -20.46
C GLN A 638 -41.31 -1.37 -21.85
N LYS A 639 -40.06 -1.83 -21.94
CA LYS A 639 -39.27 -1.94 -23.18
C LYS A 639 -38.31 -3.12 -23.02
N PRO A 640 -38.04 -3.89 -24.08
CA PRO A 640 -37.05 -4.96 -24.05
C PRO A 640 -35.73 -4.47 -23.42
N TRP A 641 -35.22 -5.26 -22.49
CA TRP A 641 -34.03 -4.94 -21.70
C TRP A 641 -32.96 -6.00 -21.91
N ASN A 642 -32.14 -5.78 -22.94
CA ASN A 642 -31.15 -6.75 -23.39
C ASN A 642 -30.00 -6.89 -22.38
N GLU A 643 -29.57 -5.79 -21.76
CA GLU A 643 -28.51 -5.81 -20.74
C GLU A 643 -28.94 -6.64 -19.52
N GLY A 644 -30.22 -6.61 -19.16
CA GLY A 644 -30.79 -7.47 -18.11
C GLY A 644 -30.76 -8.95 -18.49
N TRP A 645 -31.13 -9.30 -19.73
CA TRP A 645 -31.05 -10.67 -20.23
C TRP A 645 -29.62 -11.22 -20.18
N ILE A 646 -28.66 -10.43 -20.65
CA ILE A 646 -27.24 -10.80 -20.65
C ILE A 646 -26.74 -10.98 -19.22
N SER A 647 -27.09 -10.07 -18.31
CA SER A 647 -26.70 -10.18 -16.90
C SER A 647 -27.24 -11.48 -16.27
N VAL A 648 -28.50 -11.84 -16.51
CA VAL A 648 -29.09 -13.11 -16.04
C VAL A 648 -28.33 -14.31 -16.57
N LYS A 649 -27.95 -14.29 -17.85
CA LYS A 649 -27.18 -15.38 -18.46
C LYS A 649 -25.75 -15.47 -17.91
N GLY A 650 -25.11 -14.34 -17.60
CA GLY A 650 -23.83 -14.30 -16.91
C GLY A 650 -23.90 -14.95 -15.52
N ILE A 651 -24.99 -14.72 -14.78
CA ILE A 651 -25.22 -15.39 -13.49
C ILE A 651 -25.32 -16.90 -13.67
N ILE A 652 -26.14 -17.37 -14.63
CA ILE A 652 -26.27 -18.80 -14.95
C ILE A 652 -24.91 -19.41 -15.28
N ARG A 653 -24.10 -18.72 -16.09
CA ARG A 653 -22.78 -19.20 -16.50
C ARG A 653 -21.80 -19.32 -15.34
N TYR A 654 -21.62 -18.25 -14.56
CA TYR A 654 -20.54 -18.20 -13.57
C TYR A 654 -20.92 -18.89 -12.25
N GLU A 655 -22.20 -19.03 -11.95
CA GLU A 655 -22.67 -19.54 -10.66
C GLU A 655 -23.62 -20.75 -10.77
N GLY A 656 -24.18 -21.03 -11.95
CA GLY A 656 -25.22 -22.06 -12.15
C GLY A 656 -24.80 -23.46 -11.69
N ASP A 657 -23.56 -23.88 -11.96
CA ASP A 657 -23.04 -25.19 -11.55
C ASP A 657 -22.99 -25.38 -10.02
N ARG A 658 -22.95 -24.27 -9.28
CA ARG A 658 -22.87 -24.27 -7.81
C ARG A 658 -24.23 -24.00 -7.15
N MET A 659 -25.25 -23.67 -7.93
CA MET A 659 -26.58 -23.31 -7.43
C MET A 659 -27.48 -24.53 -7.24
N GLU A 660 -28.40 -24.43 -6.27
CA GLU A 660 -29.47 -25.41 -6.14
C GLU A 660 -30.38 -25.41 -7.38
N GLN A 661 -30.81 -26.60 -7.81
CA GLN A 661 -31.60 -26.76 -9.04
C GLN A 661 -32.88 -25.89 -9.07
N LYS A 662 -33.50 -25.65 -7.92
CA LYS A 662 -34.69 -24.78 -7.82
C LYS A 662 -34.36 -23.32 -8.14
N ILE A 663 -33.21 -22.81 -7.70
CA ILE A 663 -32.76 -21.44 -7.96
C ILE A 663 -32.32 -21.30 -9.41
N LEU A 664 -31.59 -22.29 -9.94
CA LEU A 664 -31.21 -22.32 -11.35
C LEU A 664 -32.44 -22.28 -12.27
N LEU A 665 -33.47 -23.08 -11.97
CA LEU A 665 -34.74 -23.06 -12.71
C LEU A 665 -35.41 -21.67 -12.73
N ARG A 666 -35.28 -20.88 -11.65
CA ARG A 666 -35.81 -19.50 -11.62
C ARG A 666 -35.05 -18.58 -12.58
N LEU A 667 -33.71 -18.66 -12.59
CA LEU A 667 -32.87 -17.92 -13.54
C LEU A 667 -33.15 -18.34 -14.99
N GLU A 668 -33.30 -19.64 -15.26
CA GLU A 668 -33.64 -20.16 -16.59
C GLU A 668 -34.99 -19.60 -17.05
N GLN A 669 -36.01 -19.61 -16.18
CA GLN A 669 -37.32 -19.02 -16.47
C GLN A 669 -37.22 -17.52 -16.75
N LEU A 670 -36.47 -16.78 -15.93
CA LEU A 670 -36.23 -15.36 -16.10
C LEU A 670 -35.49 -15.09 -17.42
N SER A 671 -34.47 -15.89 -17.75
CA SER A 671 -33.73 -15.80 -19.01
C SER A 671 -34.62 -16.04 -20.23
N GLN A 672 -35.50 -17.05 -20.19
CA GLN A 672 -36.46 -17.29 -21.27
C GLN A 672 -37.45 -16.13 -21.42
N LEU A 673 -37.87 -15.51 -20.32
CA LEU A 673 -38.80 -14.37 -20.34
C LEU A 673 -38.14 -13.11 -20.94
N LEU A 674 -36.87 -12.85 -20.60
CA LEU A 674 -36.13 -11.67 -21.06
C LEU A 674 -35.53 -11.82 -22.46
N LYS A 675 -35.55 -13.03 -23.02
CA LYS A 675 -34.90 -13.36 -24.29
C LYS A 675 -35.36 -12.43 -25.41
N PRO A 676 -34.45 -11.84 -26.21
CA PRO A 676 -34.83 -10.98 -27.31
C PRO A 676 -35.60 -11.78 -28.39
N VAL A 677 -36.90 -11.48 -28.52
CA VAL A 677 -37.85 -12.23 -29.37
C VAL A 677 -37.96 -11.74 -30.80
N ASN A 678 -37.72 -10.45 -31.05
CA ASN A 678 -37.81 -9.86 -32.38
C ASN A 678 -36.42 -9.58 -32.96
N LEU A 679 -36.37 -9.46 -34.28
CA LEU A 679 -35.12 -9.31 -35.03
C LEU A 679 -34.34 -8.04 -34.63
N LEU A 680 -35.05 -6.95 -34.31
CA LEU A 680 -34.46 -5.69 -33.89
C LEU A 680 -33.69 -5.83 -32.56
N GLU A 681 -34.31 -6.44 -31.55
CA GLU A 681 -33.70 -6.63 -30.23
C GLU A 681 -32.60 -7.69 -30.26
N GLN A 682 -32.74 -8.71 -31.10
CA GLN A 682 -31.66 -9.66 -31.38
C GLN A 682 -30.44 -8.94 -31.97
N ALA A 683 -30.63 -8.06 -32.94
CA ALA A 683 -29.54 -7.28 -33.51
C ALA A 683 -28.88 -6.35 -32.47
N ARG A 684 -29.67 -5.64 -31.64
CA ARG A 684 -29.14 -4.81 -30.54
C ARG A 684 -28.29 -5.64 -29.57
N THR A 685 -28.76 -6.82 -29.19
CA THR A 685 -28.08 -7.71 -28.23
C THR A 685 -26.77 -8.29 -28.79
N TYR A 686 -26.81 -8.82 -30.02
CA TYR A 686 -25.70 -9.55 -30.59
C TYR A 686 -24.68 -8.67 -31.32
N ALA A 687 -25.06 -7.46 -31.74
CA ALA A 687 -24.17 -6.54 -32.46
C ALA A 687 -23.77 -5.28 -31.67
N LEU A 688 -24.58 -4.79 -30.72
CA LEU A 688 -24.36 -3.47 -30.10
C LEU A 688 -23.99 -3.53 -28.60
N THR A 689 -24.16 -4.65 -27.91
CA THR A 689 -23.78 -4.76 -26.48
C THR A 689 -22.27 -4.93 -26.29
N ASP A 690 -21.69 -4.38 -25.22
CA ASP A 690 -20.25 -4.36 -24.91
C ASP A 690 -19.55 -5.75 -24.98
N GLU A 691 -18.25 -5.76 -25.29
CA GLU A 691 -17.43 -6.96 -25.51
C GLU A 691 -17.09 -7.74 -24.24
N HIS A 692 -17.01 -7.05 -23.09
CA HIS A 692 -16.75 -7.68 -21.80
C HIS A 692 -17.83 -8.70 -21.38
N VAL A 693 -18.97 -8.70 -22.08
CA VAL A 693 -20.13 -9.56 -21.81
C VAL A 693 -20.29 -10.70 -22.83
N ASN A 694 -19.29 -10.92 -23.72
CA ASN A 694 -19.32 -11.96 -24.76
C ASN A 694 -19.47 -13.38 -24.23
N PHE A 695 -18.99 -13.63 -23.01
CA PHE A 695 -19.10 -14.92 -22.36
C PHE A 695 -20.55 -15.23 -21.92
N ASP A 696 -21.40 -14.23 -21.78
CA ASP A 696 -22.69 -14.41 -21.13
C ASP A 696 -23.81 -14.73 -22.14
N LEU A 697 -23.53 -14.83 -23.45
CA LEU A 697 -24.58 -14.99 -24.48
C LEU A 697 -25.00 -16.44 -24.78
N GLU A 698 -24.26 -17.46 -24.33
CA GLU A 698 -24.57 -18.88 -24.63
C GLU A 698 -24.95 -19.70 -23.38
N ASP A 699 -25.94 -20.58 -23.54
CA ASP A 699 -26.32 -21.63 -22.58
C ASP A 699 -25.64 -22.92 -23.04
N ASP A 700 -25.10 -23.71 -22.10
CA ASP A 700 -24.39 -24.99 -22.29
C ASP A 700 -23.02 -24.94 -22.97
N VAL A 701 -21.92 -25.12 -22.20
CA VAL A 701 -20.94 -26.21 -22.42
C VAL A 701 -20.05 -26.46 -21.17
N ASP A 702 -19.77 -27.74 -20.90
CA ASP A 702 -18.62 -28.27 -20.14
C ASP A 702 -17.36 -27.38 -20.25
N GLU A 703 -16.73 -26.99 -19.12
CA GLU A 703 -15.47 -26.21 -19.02
C GLU A 703 -14.29 -26.78 -19.84
N LYS A 704 -14.43 -27.96 -20.44
CA LYS A 704 -13.42 -28.65 -21.25
C LYS A 704 -13.45 -28.29 -22.74
N GLU A 705 -14.47 -27.62 -23.26
CA GLU A 705 -14.41 -27.06 -24.63
C GLU A 705 -13.67 -25.71 -24.62
N ARG A 706 -12.59 -25.62 -25.42
CA ARG A 706 -11.73 -24.44 -25.52
C ARG A 706 -12.54 -23.19 -25.88
N SER A 707 -12.31 -22.08 -25.16
CA SER A 707 -12.84 -20.71 -25.38
C SER A 707 -13.00 -20.29 -26.86
N SER A 708 -12.17 -20.82 -27.77
CA SER A 708 -12.26 -20.60 -29.22
C SER A 708 -13.54 -21.11 -29.89
N ALA A 709 -14.17 -22.19 -29.42
CA ALA A 709 -15.36 -22.76 -30.04
C ALA A 709 -16.62 -21.94 -29.75
N GLN A 710 -16.72 -21.39 -28.54
CA GLN A 710 -17.80 -20.50 -28.11
C GLN A 710 -17.78 -19.17 -28.86
N TRP A 711 -16.61 -18.54 -28.93
CA TRP A 711 -16.42 -17.30 -29.70
C TRP A 711 -16.93 -17.44 -31.13
N LYS A 712 -16.68 -18.60 -31.75
CA LYS A 712 -17.14 -18.88 -33.11
C LYS A 712 -18.67 -18.95 -33.23
N ARG A 713 -19.36 -19.59 -32.29
CA ARG A 713 -20.84 -19.72 -32.34
C ARG A 713 -21.57 -18.39 -32.15
N VAL A 714 -21.07 -17.54 -31.24
CA VAL A 714 -21.60 -16.17 -31.07
C VAL A 714 -21.39 -15.38 -32.37
N GLN A 715 -20.21 -15.47 -32.98
CA GLN A 715 -19.94 -14.85 -34.28
C GLN A 715 -20.88 -15.38 -35.38
N ASP A 716 -21.05 -16.70 -35.48
CA ASP A 716 -21.95 -17.33 -36.45
C ASP A 716 -23.40 -16.84 -36.27
N THR A 717 -23.86 -16.70 -35.02
CA THR A 717 -25.19 -16.17 -34.69
C THR A 717 -25.32 -14.69 -35.05
N THR A 718 -24.34 -13.85 -34.69
CA THR A 718 -24.32 -12.42 -35.07
C THR A 718 -24.36 -12.25 -36.59
N ARG A 719 -23.63 -13.08 -37.34
CA ARG A 719 -23.64 -13.07 -38.81
C ARG A 719 -25.00 -13.48 -39.39
N GLN A 720 -25.64 -14.51 -38.83
CA GLN A 720 -27.00 -14.92 -39.23
C GLN A 720 -28.03 -13.83 -38.98
N ILE A 721 -27.97 -13.15 -37.84
CA ILE A 721 -28.86 -12.02 -37.52
C ILE A 721 -28.61 -10.86 -38.50
N GLY A 722 -27.34 -10.55 -38.81
CA GLY A 722 -27.01 -9.55 -39.83
C GLY A 722 -27.64 -9.89 -41.19
N ALA A 723 -27.59 -11.15 -41.62
CA ALA A 723 -28.22 -11.59 -42.86
C ALA A 723 -29.76 -11.48 -42.84
N ALA A 724 -30.39 -11.80 -41.72
CA ALA A 724 -31.83 -11.62 -41.54
C ALA A 724 -32.24 -10.13 -41.54
N VAL A 725 -31.46 -9.26 -40.88
CA VAL A 725 -31.69 -7.80 -40.89
C VAL A 725 -31.56 -7.23 -42.29
N ALA A 726 -30.63 -7.72 -43.11
CA ALA A 726 -30.49 -7.30 -44.50
C ALA A 726 -31.75 -7.54 -45.34
N GLN A 727 -32.55 -8.55 -44.98
CA GLN A 727 -33.80 -8.92 -45.65
C GLN A 727 -35.01 -8.16 -45.11
N ASP A 728 -34.90 -7.51 -43.94
CA ASP A 728 -35.94 -6.66 -43.35
C ASP A 728 -35.54 -5.18 -43.41
N GLY A 729 -35.91 -4.51 -44.51
CA GLY A 729 -35.60 -3.11 -44.72
C GLY A 729 -36.22 -2.14 -43.70
N THR A 730 -37.16 -2.59 -42.85
CA THR A 730 -37.72 -1.79 -41.76
C THR A 730 -36.79 -1.82 -40.56
N VAL A 731 -36.40 -3.03 -40.12
CA VAL A 731 -35.47 -3.24 -38.99
C VAL A 731 -34.09 -2.67 -39.31
N PHE A 732 -33.60 -2.87 -40.54
CA PHE A 732 -32.33 -2.29 -40.97
C PHE A 732 -32.34 -0.76 -40.86
N ARG A 733 -33.39 -0.09 -41.36
CA ARG A 733 -33.50 1.38 -41.29
C ARG A 733 -33.58 1.90 -39.85
N GLU A 734 -34.18 1.14 -38.94
CA GLU A 734 -34.24 1.50 -37.52
C GLU A 734 -32.87 1.38 -36.84
N LEU A 735 -32.09 0.35 -37.16
CA LEU A 735 -30.75 0.12 -36.59
C LEU A 735 -29.66 0.97 -37.21
N LEU A 736 -29.85 1.42 -38.45
CA LEU A 736 -28.84 2.07 -39.26
C LEU A 736 -28.07 3.20 -38.55
N PRO A 737 -28.71 4.12 -37.79
CA PRO A 737 -27.97 5.14 -37.03
C PRO A 737 -27.04 4.56 -35.96
N ASP A 738 -27.46 3.49 -35.27
CA ASP A 738 -26.71 2.86 -34.19
C ASP A 738 -25.52 2.04 -34.73
N LEU A 739 -25.69 1.38 -35.88
CA LEU A 739 -24.66 0.56 -36.52
C LEU A 739 -23.41 1.35 -36.93
N VAL A 740 -23.58 2.64 -37.21
CA VAL A 740 -22.50 3.53 -37.64
C VAL A 740 -22.10 4.56 -36.58
N SER A 741 -22.64 4.45 -35.35
CA SER A 741 -22.32 5.35 -34.25
C SER A 741 -21.81 4.69 -32.97
N ASN A 742 -22.03 3.39 -32.80
CA ASN A 742 -21.52 2.61 -31.67
C ASN A 742 -20.22 1.89 -32.03
N HIS A 743 -19.27 1.90 -31.10
CA HIS A 743 -18.01 1.17 -31.23
C HIS A 743 -18.18 -0.23 -30.63
N ASN A 744 -17.98 -1.27 -31.44
CA ASN A 744 -18.07 -2.68 -31.03
C ASN A 744 -17.47 -3.59 -32.11
N ASP A 745 -16.51 -4.46 -31.78
CA ASP A 745 -15.88 -5.34 -32.77
C ASP A 745 -16.87 -6.33 -33.41
N ARG A 746 -17.97 -6.67 -32.71
CA ARG A 746 -19.02 -7.56 -33.25
C ARG A 746 -19.76 -6.95 -34.43
N LEU A 747 -19.74 -5.62 -34.58
CA LEU A 747 -20.32 -4.98 -35.76
C LEU A 747 -19.63 -5.43 -37.04
N GLY A 748 -18.35 -5.82 -37.00
CA GLY A 748 -17.67 -6.40 -38.16
C GLY A 748 -18.34 -7.70 -38.61
N VAL A 749 -18.59 -8.62 -37.68
CA VAL A 749 -19.25 -9.89 -37.98
C VAL A 749 -20.71 -9.69 -38.41
N PHE A 750 -21.40 -8.72 -37.79
CA PHE A 750 -22.75 -8.34 -38.21
C PHE A 750 -22.77 -7.77 -39.64
N GLY A 751 -21.76 -6.96 -39.99
CA GLY A 751 -21.56 -6.40 -41.32
C GLY A 751 -21.34 -7.47 -42.39
N GLU A 752 -20.58 -8.53 -42.09
CA GLU A 752 -20.46 -9.69 -42.97
C GLU A 752 -21.83 -10.32 -43.26
N GLY A 753 -22.66 -10.45 -42.22
CA GLY A 753 -24.04 -10.91 -42.34
C GLY A 753 -24.88 -10.03 -43.24
N LEU A 754 -24.80 -8.70 -43.10
CA LEU A 754 -25.52 -7.77 -43.97
C LEU A 754 -25.20 -7.97 -45.45
N ALA A 755 -23.93 -8.22 -45.77
CA ALA A 755 -23.48 -8.49 -47.14
C ALA A 755 -23.94 -9.86 -47.67
N ASP A 756 -24.08 -10.85 -46.79
CA ASP A 756 -24.54 -12.19 -47.14
C ASP A 756 -26.05 -12.22 -47.44
N GLY A 757 -26.84 -11.45 -46.68
CA GLY A 757 -28.31 -11.49 -46.74
C GLY A 757 -28.96 -10.50 -47.71
N CYS A 758 -28.24 -9.47 -48.18
CA CYS A 758 -28.81 -8.45 -49.06
C CYS A 758 -28.90 -8.91 -50.53
N GLU A 759 -29.98 -8.50 -51.22
CA GLU A 759 -30.17 -8.78 -52.66
C GLU A 759 -29.27 -7.91 -53.54
N ASP A 760 -29.06 -6.65 -53.15
CA ASP A 760 -28.22 -5.67 -53.85
C ASP A 760 -27.18 -5.08 -52.89
N ARG A 761 -25.96 -5.62 -52.97
CA ARG A 761 -24.81 -5.18 -52.17
C ARG A 761 -24.41 -3.73 -52.46
N ARG A 762 -24.58 -3.26 -53.69
CA ARG A 762 -24.22 -1.88 -54.09
C ARG A 762 -25.19 -0.88 -53.46
N SER A 763 -26.47 -1.20 -53.45
CA SER A 763 -27.49 -0.40 -52.75
C SER A 763 -27.29 -0.40 -51.23
N MET A 764 -26.95 -1.55 -50.64
CA MET A 764 -26.66 -1.68 -49.19
C MET A 764 -25.45 -0.83 -48.78
N TRP A 765 -24.33 -0.94 -49.51
CA TRP A 765 -23.14 -0.10 -49.30
C TRP A 765 -23.46 1.40 -49.36
N ARG A 766 -24.21 1.81 -50.38
CA ARG A 766 -24.64 3.21 -50.54
C ARG A 766 -25.46 3.69 -49.34
N THR A 767 -26.35 2.84 -48.81
CA THR A 767 -27.18 3.20 -47.66
C THR A 767 -26.36 3.38 -46.38
N LEU A 768 -25.35 2.52 -46.15
CA LEU A 768 -24.40 2.67 -45.03
C LEU A 768 -23.57 3.96 -45.16
N TYR A 769 -23.09 4.25 -46.37
CA TYR A 769 -22.35 5.49 -46.67
C TYR A 769 -23.20 6.73 -46.39
N GLU A 770 -24.41 6.79 -46.93
CA GLU A 770 -25.36 7.92 -46.74
C GLU A 770 -25.73 8.12 -45.26
N GLN A 771 -25.69 7.06 -44.44
CA GLN A 771 -25.87 7.21 -43.00
C GLN A 771 -24.64 7.78 -42.31
N ILE A 772 -23.43 7.31 -42.62
CA ILE A 772 -22.20 7.89 -42.05
C ILE A 772 -22.09 9.38 -42.35
N GLU A 773 -22.47 9.78 -43.56
CA GLU A 773 -22.49 11.19 -43.97
C GLU A 773 -23.37 12.03 -43.03
N LYS A 774 -24.54 11.50 -42.63
CA LYS A 774 -25.50 12.15 -41.72
C LYS A 774 -25.09 12.09 -40.24
N THR A 775 -24.21 11.17 -39.86
CA THR A 775 -23.76 11.00 -38.46
C THR A 775 -22.72 12.07 -38.09
N PRO A 776 -22.82 12.71 -36.90
CA PRO A 776 -21.84 13.69 -36.42
C PRO A 776 -20.42 13.11 -36.38
N SER A 777 -19.41 13.91 -36.72
CA SER A 777 -18.03 13.46 -36.89
C SER A 777 -17.46 12.75 -35.67
N GLU A 778 -17.77 13.19 -34.44
CA GLU A 778 -17.24 12.58 -33.21
C GLU A 778 -17.85 11.21 -32.90
N LYS A 779 -18.95 10.85 -33.57
CA LYS A 779 -19.68 9.60 -33.33
C LYS A 779 -19.47 8.56 -34.43
N ARG A 780 -18.86 8.88 -35.57
CA ARG A 780 -18.79 7.97 -36.73
C ARG A 780 -17.99 6.70 -36.40
N GLN A 781 -18.57 5.55 -36.72
CA GLN A 781 -17.98 4.22 -36.54
C GLN A 781 -18.11 3.41 -37.83
N ILE A 782 -17.01 2.77 -38.26
CA ILE A 782 -16.93 2.08 -39.56
C ILE A 782 -16.97 0.56 -39.44
N MET A 783 -17.01 0.00 -38.23
CA MET A 783 -16.77 -1.42 -38.01
C MET A 783 -17.74 -2.32 -38.79
N VAL A 784 -19.03 -1.93 -38.86
CA VAL A 784 -20.03 -2.62 -39.68
C VAL A 784 -19.71 -2.61 -41.17
N MET A 785 -19.11 -1.51 -41.66
CA MET A 785 -18.73 -1.37 -43.06
C MET A 785 -17.48 -2.20 -43.38
N LEU A 786 -16.53 -2.31 -42.45
CA LEU A 786 -15.36 -3.18 -42.61
C LEU A 786 -15.79 -4.65 -42.77
N GLY A 787 -16.73 -5.09 -41.93
CA GLY A 787 -17.37 -6.40 -42.04
C GLY A 787 -18.06 -6.65 -43.38
N PHE A 788 -18.87 -5.69 -43.81
CA PHE A 788 -19.57 -5.76 -45.08
C PHE A 788 -18.60 -5.91 -46.27
N VAL A 789 -17.55 -5.10 -46.29
CA VAL A 789 -16.50 -5.13 -47.32
C VAL A 789 -15.69 -6.43 -47.26
N SER A 790 -15.40 -6.95 -46.06
CA SER A 790 -14.75 -8.25 -45.85
C SER A 790 -15.52 -9.39 -46.54
N SER A 791 -16.85 -9.47 -46.34
CA SER A 791 -17.67 -10.49 -47.02
C SER A 791 -17.75 -10.28 -48.54
N CYS A 792 -17.79 -9.02 -49.01
CA CYS A 792 -17.73 -8.72 -50.45
C CYS A 792 -16.42 -9.25 -51.07
N ALA A 793 -15.29 -9.18 -50.37
CA ALA A 793 -14.02 -9.72 -50.88
C ALA A 793 -14.11 -11.21 -51.24
N THR A 794 -14.95 -11.98 -50.53
CA THR A 794 -15.15 -13.41 -50.77
C THR A 794 -16.26 -13.72 -51.77
N HIS A 795 -17.37 -12.95 -51.78
CA HIS A 795 -18.59 -13.29 -52.51
C HIS A 795 -18.88 -12.39 -53.72
N ASP A 796 -18.27 -11.21 -53.80
CA ASP A 796 -18.40 -10.24 -54.88
C ASP A 796 -17.09 -9.43 -55.06
N PRO A 797 -16.01 -10.05 -55.58
CA PRO A 797 -14.72 -9.38 -55.70
C PRO A 797 -14.75 -8.14 -56.59
N GLU A 798 -15.58 -8.13 -57.64
CA GLU A 798 -15.73 -6.96 -58.52
C GLU A 798 -16.26 -5.75 -57.75
N LEU A 799 -17.30 -5.93 -56.91
CA LEU A 799 -17.79 -4.87 -56.06
C LEU A 799 -16.74 -4.46 -55.01
N TYR A 800 -16.06 -5.41 -54.38
CA TYR A 800 -15.00 -5.15 -53.41
C TYR A 800 -13.91 -4.24 -53.97
N HIS A 801 -13.36 -4.58 -55.15
CA HIS A 801 -12.36 -3.75 -55.82
C HIS A 801 -12.92 -2.38 -56.17
N SER A 802 -14.14 -2.31 -56.72
CA SER A 802 -14.76 -1.02 -57.08
C SER A 802 -14.99 -0.09 -55.88
N ILE A 803 -15.34 -0.64 -54.71
CA ILE A 803 -15.50 0.12 -53.46
C ILE A 803 -14.13 0.67 -53.03
N LEU A 804 -13.10 -0.19 -52.96
CA LEU A 804 -11.79 0.24 -52.51
C LEU A 804 -11.13 1.24 -53.45
N ASP A 805 -11.33 1.11 -54.77
CA ASP A 805 -10.84 2.08 -55.75
C ASP A 805 -11.49 3.45 -55.55
N SER A 806 -12.79 3.50 -55.26
CA SER A 806 -13.50 4.76 -54.96
C SER A 806 -13.08 5.38 -53.64
N LEU A 807 -12.78 4.57 -52.61
CA LEU A 807 -12.44 5.05 -51.27
C LEU A 807 -11.10 5.76 -51.18
N VAL A 808 -10.17 5.52 -52.11
CA VAL A 808 -8.86 6.17 -52.11
C VAL A 808 -8.98 7.70 -52.26
N GLU A 809 -9.95 8.15 -53.07
CA GLU A 809 -10.19 9.57 -53.38
C GLU A 809 -11.40 10.15 -52.60
N ASP A 810 -12.02 9.37 -51.71
CA ASP A 810 -13.26 9.75 -51.04
C ASP A 810 -13.03 10.72 -49.87
N GLU A 811 -13.73 11.85 -49.87
CA GLU A 811 -13.57 12.90 -48.85
C GLU A 811 -14.10 12.50 -47.46
N LEU A 812 -15.03 11.55 -47.37
CA LEU A 812 -15.69 11.18 -46.11
C LEU A 812 -15.02 9.96 -45.46
N LEU A 813 -14.91 8.87 -46.20
CA LEU A 813 -14.41 7.57 -45.76
C LEU A 813 -12.95 7.33 -46.12
N GLY A 814 -12.35 8.14 -46.99
CA GLY A 814 -10.94 8.01 -47.37
C GLY A 814 -9.99 8.11 -46.18
N GLN A 815 -10.38 8.83 -45.12
CA GLN A 815 -9.64 8.86 -43.85
C GLN A 815 -9.48 7.47 -43.19
N TRP A 816 -10.38 6.54 -43.48
CA TRP A 816 -10.32 5.17 -42.96
C TRP A 816 -9.93 4.14 -44.01
N TYR A 817 -9.56 4.55 -45.23
CA TYR A 817 -9.19 3.66 -46.33
C TYR A 817 -8.21 2.53 -45.92
N PRO A 818 -7.14 2.79 -45.13
CA PRO A 818 -6.24 1.71 -44.71
C PRO A 818 -6.96 0.57 -43.98
N HIS A 819 -7.96 0.88 -43.16
CA HIS A 819 -8.76 -0.13 -42.44
C HIS A 819 -9.58 -0.98 -43.43
N PHE A 820 -10.22 -0.34 -44.42
CA PHE A 820 -10.97 -1.03 -45.47
C PHE A 820 -10.07 -1.93 -46.31
N GLN A 821 -8.86 -1.48 -46.65
CA GLN A 821 -7.91 -2.28 -47.43
C GLN A 821 -7.45 -3.55 -46.70
N MET A 822 -7.39 -3.54 -45.36
CA MET A 822 -6.96 -4.69 -44.54
C MET A 822 -8.05 -5.76 -44.31
N THR A 823 -9.25 -5.57 -44.85
CA THR A 823 -10.36 -6.53 -44.74
C THR A 823 -10.09 -7.85 -45.49
N SER A 824 -9.23 -7.82 -46.52
CA SER A 824 -8.80 -9.00 -47.29
C SER A 824 -7.26 -9.10 -47.38
N THR A 825 -6.77 -10.15 -48.03
CA THR A 825 -5.34 -10.33 -48.34
C THR A 825 -4.83 -9.23 -49.28
N ILE A 826 -3.61 -8.74 -49.02
CA ILE A 826 -2.99 -7.67 -49.82
C ILE A 826 -2.41 -8.27 -51.10
N ASP A 827 -3.05 -7.99 -52.24
CA ASP A 827 -2.57 -8.32 -53.57
C ASP A 827 -1.82 -7.15 -54.23
N LYS A 828 -1.43 -7.31 -55.50
CA LYS A 828 -0.73 -6.24 -56.24
C LYS A 828 -1.56 -4.96 -56.38
N GLN A 829 -2.87 -5.09 -56.60
CA GLN A 829 -3.75 -3.93 -56.72
C GLN A 829 -3.92 -3.20 -55.38
N ALA A 830 -3.92 -3.94 -54.27
CA ALA A 830 -3.94 -3.38 -52.92
C ALA A 830 -2.67 -2.57 -52.65
N ILE A 831 -1.50 -3.04 -53.08
CA ILE A 831 -0.23 -2.29 -52.98
C ILE A 831 -0.30 -1.00 -53.80
N GLU A 832 -0.82 -1.06 -55.03
CA GLU A 832 -1.04 0.12 -55.88
C GLU A 832 -1.98 1.13 -55.22
N ARG A 833 -3.10 0.68 -54.65
CA ARG A 833 -4.04 1.54 -53.92
C ARG A 833 -3.45 2.13 -52.64
N LEU A 834 -2.66 1.37 -51.87
CA LEU A 834 -1.94 1.88 -50.69
C LEU A 834 -0.95 2.97 -51.07
N HIS A 835 -0.22 2.80 -52.17
CA HIS A 835 0.64 3.86 -52.71
C HIS A 835 -0.19 5.08 -53.12
N LYS A 836 -1.31 4.89 -53.82
CA LYS A 836 -2.17 6.00 -54.24
C LYS A 836 -2.78 6.74 -53.05
N ALA A 837 -3.24 6.04 -52.01
CA ALA A 837 -3.77 6.66 -50.79
C ALA A 837 -2.71 7.50 -50.04
N LEU A 838 -1.44 7.07 -50.07
CA LEU A 838 -0.34 7.87 -49.55
C LEU A 838 -0.05 9.11 -50.43
N ASP A 839 -0.33 9.07 -51.74
CA ASP A 839 -0.20 10.24 -52.62
C ASP A 839 -1.31 11.25 -52.36
N GLU A 840 -2.57 10.80 -52.31
CA GLU A 840 -3.74 11.65 -52.08
C GLU A 840 -3.73 12.29 -50.69
N GLY A 841 -3.28 11.58 -49.65
CA GLY A 841 -3.13 12.12 -48.30
C GLY A 841 -4.43 12.28 -47.52
N ASN A 842 -5.56 11.74 -48.00
CA ASN A 842 -6.84 11.74 -47.30
C ASN A 842 -6.83 10.89 -46.02
N ALA A 843 -6.04 9.80 -46.01
CA ALA A 843 -5.86 8.93 -44.85
C ALA A 843 -4.77 9.48 -43.91
N PRO A 844 -5.05 9.64 -42.61
CA PRO A 844 -4.02 10.02 -41.66
C PRO A 844 -3.00 8.89 -41.54
N ILE A 845 -1.72 9.26 -41.39
CA ILE A 845 -0.61 8.31 -41.49
C ILE A 845 -0.73 7.14 -40.49
N TYR A 846 -1.24 7.41 -39.28
CA TYR A 846 -1.39 6.39 -38.23
C TYR A 846 -2.36 5.27 -38.65
N GLY A 847 -3.29 5.54 -39.58
CA GLY A 847 -4.18 4.51 -40.12
C GLY A 847 -3.43 3.37 -40.82
N PHE A 848 -2.23 3.62 -41.34
CA PHE A 848 -1.39 2.61 -41.98
C PHE A 848 -0.74 1.64 -40.97
N GLU A 849 -0.81 1.90 -39.66
CA GLU A 849 -0.39 0.95 -38.62
C GLU A 849 -1.17 -0.38 -38.69
N GLN A 850 -2.36 -0.37 -39.30
CA GLN A 850 -3.16 -1.57 -39.56
C GLN A 850 -2.43 -2.64 -40.38
N LEU A 851 -1.38 -2.29 -41.12
CA LEU A 851 -0.50 -3.25 -41.79
C LEU A 851 0.21 -4.20 -40.80
N ALA A 852 0.51 -3.73 -39.59
CA ALA A 852 1.16 -4.52 -38.55
C ALA A 852 0.17 -5.51 -37.91
N TRP A 853 -1.06 -5.05 -37.66
CA TRP A 853 -2.12 -5.83 -37.00
C TRP A 853 -2.65 -6.95 -37.91
N GLY A 854 -2.95 -8.12 -37.32
CA GLY A 854 -3.41 -9.30 -38.07
C GLY A 854 -2.39 -9.88 -39.07
N ARG A 855 -1.13 -9.38 -39.05
CA ARG A 855 -0.02 -9.84 -39.91
C ARG A 855 -0.29 -9.72 -41.41
N ARG A 856 -1.10 -8.74 -41.82
CA ARG A 856 -1.47 -8.55 -43.23
C ARG A 856 -0.27 -8.26 -44.13
N HIS A 857 0.76 -7.61 -43.58
CA HIS A 857 2.04 -7.39 -44.25
C HIS A 857 2.78 -8.69 -44.65
N GLU A 858 2.43 -9.86 -44.10
CA GLU A 858 3.07 -11.14 -44.46
C GLU A 858 2.85 -11.54 -45.91
N ALA A 859 1.74 -11.13 -46.52
CA ALA A 859 1.44 -11.39 -47.93
C ALA A 859 2.25 -10.51 -48.89
N ILE A 860 2.86 -9.43 -48.40
CA ILE A 860 3.67 -8.50 -49.18
C ILE A 860 5.11 -9.00 -49.23
N GLY A 861 5.71 -9.07 -50.42
CA GLY A 861 7.14 -9.37 -50.56
C GLY A 861 8.00 -8.25 -49.95
N ASP A 862 9.17 -8.61 -49.41
CA ASP A 862 10.06 -7.67 -48.70
C ASP A 862 10.37 -6.40 -49.49
N ASP A 863 10.60 -6.50 -50.80
CA ASP A 863 10.92 -5.37 -51.67
C ASP A 863 9.73 -4.42 -51.88
N ASP A 864 8.53 -4.96 -52.02
CA ASP A 864 7.31 -4.17 -52.18
C ASP A 864 6.93 -3.50 -50.85
N LEU A 865 7.08 -4.23 -49.73
CA LEU A 865 6.86 -3.71 -48.38
C LEU A 865 7.87 -2.61 -48.06
N ALA A 866 9.15 -2.80 -48.41
CA ALA A 866 10.18 -1.77 -48.26
C ALA A 866 9.83 -0.50 -49.05
N THR A 867 9.39 -0.64 -50.30
CA THR A 867 8.98 0.51 -51.14
C THR A 867 7.80 1.25 -50.54
N LEU A 868 6.81 0.53 -49.99
CA LEU A 868 5.67 1.12 -49.29
C LEU A 868 6.10 1.86 -48.02
N MET A 869 6.93 1.24 -47.18
CA MET A 869 7.43 1.84 -45.94
C MET A 869 8.32 3.06 -46.21
N GLN A 870 9.15 3.06 -47.25
CA GLN A 870 9.91 4.25 -47.67
C GLN A 870 8.96 5.43 -47.93
N LYS A 871 7.84 5.18 -48.61
CA LYS A 871 6.84 6.21 -48.86
C LYS A 871 6.16 6.69 -47.57
N ILE A 872 5.83 5.78 -46.66
CA ILE A 872 5.29 6.13 -45.33
C ILE A 872 6.28 7.01 -44.56
N LEU A 873 7.58 6.70 -44.59
CA LEU A 873 8.62 7.51 -43.94
C LEU A 873 8.71 8.95 -44.46
N THR A 874 8.29 9.22 -45.71
CA THR A 874 8.28 10.60 -46.24
C THR A 874 7.15 11.46 -45.67
N LYS A 875 6.22 10.88 -44.88
CA LYS A 875 5.07 11.58 -44.31
C LYS A 875 5.31 11.88 -42.83
N GLU A 876 4.80 13.02 -42.36
CA GLU A 876 4.81 13.40 -40.96
C GLU A 876 4.12 12.31 -40.11
N GLY A 877 4.76 11.87 -39.02
CA GLY A 877 4.29 10.76 -38.17
C GLY A 877 4.57 9.34 -38.69
N GLY A 878 5.12 9.18 -39.91
CA GLY A 878 5.33 7.88 -40.55
C GLY A 878 6.36 6.98 -39.87
N VAL A 879 7.32 7.54 -39.14
CA VAL A 879 8.37 6.79 -38.43
C VAL A 879 7.79 5.79 -37.44
N ARG A 880 6.83 6.23 -36.61
CA ARG A 880 6.16 5.38 -35.60
C ARG A 880 5.41 4.22 -36.24
N VAL A 881 4.75 4.49 -37.37
CA VAL A 881 4.01 3.49 -38.15
C VAL A 881 4.95 2.40 -38.66
N VAL A 882 6.10 2.79 -39.21
CA VAL A 882 7.09 1.86 -39.75
C VAL A 882 7.76 1.04 -38.64
N ILE A 883 8.05 1.64 -37.47
CA ILE A 883 8.54 0.91 -36.28
C ILE A 883 7.55 -0.20 -35.91
N LYS A 884 6.25 0.11 -35.88
CA LYS A 884 5.21 -0.86 -35.55
C LYS A 884 5.14 -2.02 -36.55
N ILE A 885 5.19 -1.73 -37.85
CA ILE A 885 5.17 -2.75 -38.91
C ILE A 885 6.40 -3.66 -38.82
N LEU A 886 7.60 -3.08 -38.70
CA LEU A 886 8.85 -3.84 -38.67
C LEU A 886 9.01 -4.67 -37.40
N SER A 887 8.64 -4.13 -36.23
CA SER A 887 8.73 -4.88 -34.97
C SER A 887 7.86 -6.15 -35.00
N VAL A 888 6.66 -6.09 -35.59
CA VAL A 888 5.80 -7.28 -35.76
C VAL A 888 6.38 -8.22 -36.82
N ARG A 889 6.91 -7.70 -37.94
CA ARG A 889 7.57 -8.51 -38.98
C ARG A 889 8.74 -9.33 -38.43
N PHE A 890 9.54 -8.75 -37.53
CA PHE A 890 10.75 -9.38 -36.98
C PHE A 890 10.54 -10.26 -35.75
N HIS A 891 9.39 -10.17 -35.06
CA HIS A 891 9.09 -10.92 -33.83
C HIS A 891 9.19 -12.46 -33.98
N ARG A 892 9.21 -13.02 -35.20
CA ARG A 892 9.08 -14.48 -35.42
C ARG A 892 10.07 -15.12 -36.38
N GLU A 893 11.27 -14.57 -36.54
CA GLU A 893 12.37 -15.32 -37.17
C GLU A 893 12.74 -16.55 -36.29
N LYS A 894 12.01 -17.66 -36.48
CA LYS A 894 12.39 -19.00 -36.03
C LYS A 894 12.89 -19.77 -37.25
N GLU A 895 14.01 -20.46 -37.03
CA GLU A 895 14.74 -21.37 -37.91
C GLU A 895 13.98 -21.85 -39.16
N GLY A 896 14.42 -21.39 -40.34
CA GLY A 896 14.02 -21.93 -41.64
C GLY A 896 13.48 -20.96 -42.69
N GLN A 897 13.40 -19.65 -42.40
CA GLN A 897 12.98 -18.64 -43.39
C GLN A 897 14.14 -18.13 -44.28
N THR A 898 13.78 -17.72 -45.50
CA THR A 898 14.68 -17.03 -46.44
C THR A 898 15.24 -15.75 -45.83
N PRO A 899 16.50 -15.36 -46.13
CA PRO A 899 17.07 -14.11 -45.65
C PRO A 899 16.21 -12.91 -46.04
N ASN A 900 16.03 -11.95 -45.13
CA ASN A 900 15.35 -10.68 -45.43
C ASN A 900 16.02 -9.98 -46.62
N SER A 901 15.23 -9.32 -47.48
CA SER A 901 15.79 -8.59 -48.62
C SER A 901 16.63 -7.40 -48.18
N GLN A 902 17.63 -7.03 -48.99
CA GLN A 902 18.50 -5.89 -48.70
C GLN A 902 17.71 -4.59 -48.54
N LYS A 903 16.66 -4.38 -49.34
CA LYS A 903 15.80 -3.19 -49.25
C LYS A 903 15.07 -3.11 -47.91
N LEU A 904 14.60 -4.24 -47.38
CA LEU A 904 13.91 -4.27 -46.09
C LEU A 904 14.88 -3.90 -44.94
N ILE A 905 16.11 -4.38 -45.01
CA ILE A 905 17.17 -4.03 -44.05
C ILE A 905 17.54 -2.54 -44.16
N GLU A 906 17.66 -2.00 -45.37
CA GLU A 906 17.93 -0.56 -45.60
C GLU A 906 16.83 0.33 -44.99
N VAL A 907 15.55 -0.02 -45.17
CA VAL A 907 14.43 0.73 -44.57
C VAL A 907 14.44 0.62 -43.05
N SER A 908 14.76 -0.56 -42.52
CA SER A 908 14.87 -0.80 -41.08
C SER A 908 15.96 0.07 -40.44
N ARG A 909 17.10 0.22 -41.12
CA ARG A 909 18.17 1.14 -40.69
C ARG A 909 17.70 2.59 -40.79
N SER A 910 17.05 2.97 -41.90
CA SER A 910 16.54 4.33 -42.10
C SER A 910 15.56 4.76 -41.02
N VAL A 911 14.63 3.90 -40.60
CA VAL A 911 13.65 4.26 -39.57
C VAL A 911 14.29 4.44 -38.19
N LEU A 912 15.28 3.60 -37.84
CA LEU A 912 16.03 3.75 -36.59
C LEU A 912 16.73 5.12 -36.52
N LEU A 913 17.20 5.63 -37.66
CA LEU A 913 17.92 6.91 -37.75
C LEU A 913 16.99 8.13 -37.84
N GLN A 914 15.73 7.95 -38.21
CA GLN A 914 14.73 9.02 -38.29
C GLN A 914 13.87 9.13 -37.03
N TYR A 915 14.05 8.22 -36.06
CA TYR A 915 13.35 8.23 -34.79
C TYR A 915 13.72 9.47 -33.97
N ASP A 916 12.72 10.29 -33.63
CA ASP A 916 12.86 11.45 -32.76
C ASP A 916 12.48 11.09 -31.32
N CYS A 917 13.34 11.52 -30.39
CA CYS A 917 13.26 11.21 -28.97
C CYS A 917 12.34 12.17 -28.17
N GLU A 918 11.73 13.20 -28.80
CA GLU A 918 11.02 14.29 -28.12
C GLU A 918 9.59 13.99 -27.57
N GLU A 919 9.00 12.82 -27.79
CA GLU A 919 7.68 12.51 -27.19
C GLU A 919 7.77 12.31 -25.67
N LYS A 920 7.16 13.21 -24.88
CA LYS A 920 6.99 13.08 -23.42
C LYS A 920 6.28 11.76 -23.07
N GLN A 921 7.02 10.68 -22.88
CA GLN A 921 6.47 9.39 -22.47
C GLN A 921 6.71 9.13 -20.98
N THR A 922 5.61 8.89 -20.28
CA THR A 922 5.53 8.07 -19.07
C THR A 922 6.15 6.70 -19.36
N ARG A 923 6.75 6.03 -18.36
CA ARG A 923 7.38 4.68 -18.49
C ARG A 923 6.57 3.74 -19.40
N ASN A 924 6.96 3.63 -20.66
CA ASN A 924 6.24 2.83 -21.65
C ASN A 924 7.19 1.73 -22.16
N ASP A 925 7.25 0.60 -21.44
CA ASP A 925 8.12 -0.56 -21.69
C ASP A 925 7.98 -1.16 -23.11
N HIS A 926 6.95 -0.75 -23.87
CA HIS A 926 6.58 -1.27 -25.18
C HIS A 926 7.48 -0.75 -26.32
N LEU A 927 7.87 0.53 -26.31
CA LEU A 927 8.65 1.13 -27.41
C LEU A 927 10.13 0.68 -27.41
N ASP A 928 10.75 0.58 -26.23
CA ASP A 928 12.11 0.04 -26.06
C ASP A 928 12.21 -1.39 -26.64
N TYR A 929 11.17 -2.20 -26.44
CA TYR A 929 11.09 -3.53 -27.03
C TYR A 929 11.00 -3.49 -28.56
N GLU A 930 10.17 -2.64 -29.15
CA GLU A 930 9.99 -2.55 -30.60
C GLU A 930 11.29 -2.13 -31.32
N LEU A 931 11.97 -1.10 -30.80
CA LEU A 931 13.27 -0.66 -31.33
C LEU A 931 14.34 -1.75 -31.18
N THR A 932 14.33 -2.50 -30.07
CA THR A 932 15.24 -3.61 -29.83
C THR A 932 15.13 -4.69 -30.90
N GLN A 933 13.90 -5.06 -31.31
CA GLN A 933 13.69 -6.07 -32.36
C GLN A 933 14.25 -5.62 -33.71
N ILE A 934 14.04 -4.35 -34.08
CA ILE A 934 14.53 -3.79 -35.35
C ILE A 934 16.06 -3.71 -35.35
N ALA A 935 16.66 -3.29 -34.24
CA ALA A 935 18.11 -3.23 -34.07
C ALA A 935 18.76 -4.62 -34.18
N ASP A 936 18.13 -5.65 -33.58
CA ASP A 936 18.65 -7.02 -33.59
C ASP A 936 18.80 -7.59 -35.01
N VAL A 937 17.83 -7.32 -35.89
CA VAL A 937 17.85 -7.82 -37.27
C VAL A 937 18.71 -6.94 -38.18
N SER A 938 18.56 -5.61 -38.09
CA SER A 938 19.12 -4.69 -39.10
C SER A 938 20.57 -4.26 -38.84
N LEU A 939 21.05 -4.35 -37.60
CA LEU A 939 22.37 -3.85 -37.21
C LEU A 939 23.43 -4.94 -37.04
N ARG A 940 23.13 -6.22 -37.25
CA ARG A 940 24.15 -7.30 -37.15
C ARG A 940 25.14 -7.25 -38.33
N GLY A 941 26.41 -7.57 -38.05
CA GLY A 941 27.47 -7.70 -39.06
C GLY A 941 28.05 -6.36 -39.57
N GLN A 942 29.00 -6.43 -40.51
CA GLN A 942 29.74 -5.24 -40.98
C GLN A 942 28.86 -4.21 -41.70
N GLU A 943 27.81 -4.66 -42.38
CA GLU A 943 26.91 -3.75 -43.11
C GLU A 943 26.08 -2.86 -42.19
N GLY A 944 25.80 -3.32 -40.95
CA GLY A 944 25.04 -2.56 -39.96
C GLY A 944 25.87 -1.54 -39.17
N THR A 945 27.21 -1.62 -39.25
CA THR A 945 28.13 -0.84 -38.40
C THR A 945 27.96 0.67 -38.56
N GLN A 946 27.78 1.16 -39.80
CA GLN A 946 27.63 2.60 -40.03
C GLN A 946 26.31 3.14 -39.44
N SER A 947 25.19 2.47 -39.68
CA SER A 947 23.89 2.86 -39.12
C SER A 947 23.85 2.71 -37.59
N ALA A 948 24.48 1.67 -37.04
CA ALA A 948 24.62 1.53 -35.60
C ALA A 948 25.43 2.70 -35.00
N LYS A 949 26.48 3.15 -35.70
CA LYS A 949 27.29 4.29 -35.27
C LYS A 949 26.48 5.57 -35.25
N GLU A 950 25.74 5.86 -36.31
CA GLU A 950 24.86 7.04 -36.38
C GLU A 950 23.76 7.00 -35.31
N LEU A 951 23.11 5.86 -35.09
CA LEU A 951 22.12 5.69 -34.02
C LEU A 951 22.72 5.87 -32.63
N CYS A 952 23.88 5.26 -32.36
CA CYS A 952 24.57 5.43 -31.09
C CYS A 952 24.97 6.89 -30.86
N GLN A 953 25.43 7.59 -31.92
CA GLN A 953 25.80 9.00 -31.86
C GLN A 953 24.59 9.89 -31.57
N HIS A 954 23.47 9.64 -32.23
CA HIS A 954 22.22 10.35 -32.00
C HIS A 954 21.73 10.15 -30.55
N LEU A 955 21.63 8.91 -30.07
CA LEU A 955 21.26 8.63 -28.69
C LEU A 955 22.23 9.28 -27.68
N ALA A 956 23.52 9.27 -27.98
CA ALA A 956 24.55 9.91 -27.16
C ALA A 956 24.40 11.44 -27.12
N GLU A 957 24.02 12.07 -28.23
CA GLU A 957 23.69 13.50 -28.30
C GLU A 957 22.45 13.83 -27.48
N GLU A 958 21.38 13.04 -27.63
CA GLU A 958 20.14 13.23 -26.89
C GLU A 958 20.31 13.04 -25.37
N PHE A 959 21.17 12.11 -24.95
CA PHE A 959 21.60 11.98 -23.55
C PHE A 959 22.39 13.20 -23.06
N ARG A 960 23.25 13.79 -23.91
CA ARG A 960 24.04 14.99 -23.56
C ARG A 960 23.15 16.24 -23.41
N GLU A 961 22.10 16.34 -24.21
CA GLU A 961 21.12 17.44 -24.16
C GLU A 961 20.03 17.23 -23.08
N TYR A 962 20.10 16.14 -22.30
CA TYR A 962 19.12 15.77 -21.26
C TYR A 962 17.67 15.62 -21.78
N ARG A 963 17.49 15.33 -23.08
CA ARG A 963 16.17 15.11 -23.68
C ARG A 963 15.62 13.71 -23.40
N ILE A 964 16.51 12.72 -23.34
CA ILE A 964 16.19 11.36 -22.88
C ILE A 964 17.19 10.88 -21.82
N TYR A 965 16.81 9.83 -21.12
CA TYR A 965 17.67 9.15 -20.15
C TYR A 965 17.82 7.68 -20.54
N SER A 966 18.95 7.09 -20.18
CA SER A 966 19.26 5.68 -20.48
C SER A 966 18.26 4.67 -19.94
N PHE A 967 17.61 4.96 -18.79
CA PHE A 967 16.58 4.10 -18.21
C PHE A 967 15.29 4.07 -19.03
N HIS A 968 15.12 4.95 -20.03
CA HIS A 968 14.03 4.86 -21.00
C HIS A 968 14.25 3.73 -22.02
N TYR A 969 15.50 3.33 -22.28
CA TYR A 969 15.86 2.37 -23.34
C TYR A 969 16.82 1.24 -22.89
N PRO A 970 16.55 0.55 -21.76
CA PRO A 970 17.49 -0.43 -21.23
C PRO A 970 17.71 -1.63 -22.17
N ARG A 971 16.68 -2.09 -22.89
CA ARG A 971 16.79 -3.25 -23.80
C ARG A 971 17.50 -2.90 -25.09
N LEU A 972 17.20 -1.73 -25.66
CA LEU A 972 17.87 -1.27 -26.89
C LEU A 972 19.36 -1.07 -26.64
N LEU A 973 19.74 -0.43 -25.53
CA LEU A 973 21.15 -0.25 -25.16
C LEU A 973 21.86 -1.60 -24.94
N GLY A 974 21.21 -2.54 -24.24
CA GLY A 974 21.71 -3.91 -24.09
C GLY A 974 21.93 -4.60 -25.43
N LYS A 975 20.97 -4.47 -26.35
CA LYS A 975 21.03 -5.08 -27.67
C LYS A 975 22.11 -4.45 -28.55
N LEU A 976 22.28 -3.13 -28.54
CA LEU A 976 23.35 -2.44 -29.25
C LEU A 976 24.74 -2.91 -28.78
N ALA A 977 24.90 -3.08 -27.46
CA ALA A 977 26.13 -3.63 -26.88
C ALA A 977 26.38 -5.08 -27.34
N GLU A 978 25.34 -5.88 -27.54
CA GLU A 978 25.44 -7.25 -28.06
C GLU A 978 25.82 -7.29 -29.56
N VAL A 979 25.11 -6.55 -30.42
CA VAL A 979 25.22 -6.70 -31.88
C VAL A 979 26.37 -5.88 -32.50
N GLN A 980 26.73 -4.74 -31.89
CA GLN A 980 27.79 -3.84 -32.37
C GLN A 980 28.67 -3.35 -31.19
N PRO A 981 29.36 -4.26 -30.48
CA PRO A 981 30.04 -3.93 -29.22
C PRO A 981 31.13 -2.86 -29.36
N TYR A 982 31.92 -2.88 -30.43
CA TYR A 982 32.97 -1.87 -30.63
C TYR A 982 32.40 -0.46 -30.86
N VAL A 983 31.33 -0.35 -31.65
CA VAL A 983 30.63 0.93 -31.90
C VAL A 983 30.02 1.46 -30.61
N PHE A 984 29.36 0.59 -29.85
CA PHE A 984 28.79 0.93 -28.55
C PHE A 984 29.87 1.45 -27.59
N LEU A 985 30.97 0.71 -27.44
CA LEU A 985 32.09 1.08 -26.58
C LEU A 985 32.72 2.40 -27.03
N ASP A 986 33.04 2.58 -28.31
CA ASP A 986 33.64 3.81 -28.80
C ASP A 986 32.73 5.03 -28.59
N THR A 987 31.43 4.89 -28.81
CA THR A 987 30.48 6.01 -28.76
C THR A 987 30.11 6.40 -27.34
N PHE A 988 29.74 5.43 -26.50
CA PHE A 988 29.20 5.69 -25.18
C PHE A 988 30.26 5.72 -24.07
N ILE A 989 31.41 5.08 -24.30
CA ILE A 989 32.50 4.96 -23.32
C ILE A 989 33.77 5.68 -23.78
N GLY A 990 34.14 5.54 -25.05
CA GLY A 990 35.44 5.95 -25.57
C GLY A 990 35.61 7.45 -25.86
N GLN A 991 34.54 8.17 -26.20
CA GLN A 991 34.64 9.55 -26.72
C GLN A 991 34.29 10.66 -25.73
N ASP A 992 33.66 10.38 -24.58
CA ASP A 992 33.38 11.43 -23.59
C ASP A 992 33.17 10.92 -22.15
N LYS A 993 33.62 11.68 -21.15
CA LYS A 993 33.66 11.25 -19.73
C LYS A 993 32.30 11.33 -19.00
N HIS A 994 31.22 11.76 -19.65
CA HIS A 994 29.99 12.17 -18.96
C HIS A 994 28.71 11.37 -19.28
N ILE A 995 28.64 10.55 -20.34
CA ILE A 995 27.37 9.92 -20.75
C ILE A 995 26.97 8.74 -19.84
N PHE A 996 27.92 7.89 -19.46
CA PHE A 996 27.66 6.69 -18.64
C PHE A 996 28.13 6.77 -17.17
N ARG A 997 28.76 7.88 -16.76
CA ARG A 997 29.25 8.03 -15.36
C ARG A 997 28.19 8.43 -14.33
N SER A 998 26.93 8.69 -14.73
CA SER A 998 25.84 9.07 -13.82
C SER A 998 24.80 7.98 -13.56
N MET A 999 24.92 6.79 -14.16
CA MET A 999 23.96 5.71 -13.96
C MET A 999 24.35 4.83 -12.77
N ALA A 1000 23.76 5.12 -11.61
CA ALA A 1000 23.61 4.14 -10.56
C ALA A 1000 22.58 3.09 -11.03
N PHE A 1001 23.03 2.04 -11.72
CA PHE A 1001 22.31 0.76 -11.78
C PHE A 1001 22.36 0.07 -10.41
N ASP A 1002 21.93 0.78 -9.35
CA ASP A 1002 21.96 0.30 -7.96
C ASP A 1002 20.74 -0.59 -7.64
N ASP A 1003 19.78 -0.77 -8.56
CA ASP A 1003 18.67 -1.72 -8.40
C ASP A 1003 18.99 -3.07 -9.06
N PHE A 1004 19.25 -4.06 -8.21
CA PHE A 1004 19.65 -5.42 -8.55
C PHE A 1004 18.61 -6.25 -9.32
N ASP A 1005 17.44 -5.73 -9.68
CA ASP A 1005 16.29 -6.61 -9.88
C ASP A 1005 15.66 -6.71 -11.28
N ARG A 1006 16.02 -5.94 -12.32
CA ARG A 1006 15.31 -6.13 -13.63
C ARG A 1006 16.09 -6.14 -14.94
N ALA A 1007 17.29 -5.56 -15.08
CA ALA A 1007 18.15 -5.76 -16.26
C ALA A 1007 19.58 -5.28 -15.95
N GLY A 1008 20.57 -6.17 -15.95
CA GLY A 1008 21.97 -5.81 -15.67
C GLY A 1008 22.56 -4.82 -16.68
N SER A 1009 23.68 -4.18 -16.34
CA SER A 1009 24.36 -3.18 -17.20
C SER A 1009 24.65 -3.73 -18.61
N PRO A 1010 24.39 -2.96 -19.70
CA PRO A 1010 24.69 -3.36 -21.07
C PRO A 1010 26.14 -3.81 -21.29
N ILE A 1011 27.09 -3.20 -20.58
CA ILE A 1011 28.52 -3.54 -20.71
C ILE A 1011 28.81 -4.93 -20.16
N ASN A 1012 28.09 -5.36 -19.10
CA ASN A 1012 28.22 -6.69 -18.54
C ASN A 1012 27.72 -7.81 -19.48
N GLN A 1013 27.04 -7.46 -20.58
CA GLN A 1013 26.59 -8.40 -21.61
C GLN A 1013 27.64 -8.60 -22.71
N ILE A 1014 28.65 -7.72 -22.81
CA ILE A 1014 29.71 -7.81 -23.81
C ILE A 1014 30.71 -8.92 -23.41
N PRO A 1015 31.07 -9.85 -24.31
CA PRO A 1015 32.05 -10.89 -24.03
C PRO A 1015 33.39 -10.31 -23.53
N GLU A 1016 33.96 -10.91 -22.47
CA GLU A 1016 35.20 -10.42 -21.83
C GLU A 1016 36.36 -10.23 -22.82
N LYS A 1017 36.46 -11.13 -23.81
CA LYS A 1017 37.48 -11.03 -24.86
C LYS A 1017 37.37 -9.72 -25.65
N ILE A 1018 36.15 -9.30 -26.02
CA ILE A 1018 35.93 -8.08 -26.79
C ILE A 1018 36.27 -6.84 -25.95
N LEU A 1019 35.87 -6.83 -24.67
CA LEU A 1019 36.21 -5.75 -23.74
C LEU A 1019 37.74 -5.61 -23.59
N VAL A 1020 38.45 -6.72 -23.42
CA VAL A 1020 39.91 -6.73 -23.32
C VAL A 1020 40.56 -6.29 -24.63
N ASP A 1021 40.13 -6.82 -25.78
CA ASP A 1021 40.67 -6.45 -27.10
C ASP A 1021 40.43 -4.97 -27.41
N TRP A 1022 39.29 -4.40 -27.00
CA TRP A 1022 39.03 -2.96 -27.11
C TRP A 1022 39.93 -2.14 -26.19
N CYS A 1023 40.12 -2.59 -24.94
CA CYS A 1023 41.03 -1.92 -24.00
C CYS A 1023 42.47 -1.88 -24.50
N GLU A 1024 42.99 -2.97 -25.07
CA GLU A 1024 44.39 -3.04 -25.56
C GLU A 1024 44.72 -2.03 -26.66
N GLN A 1025 43.74 -1.50 -27.38
CA GLN A 1025 43.96 -0.47 -28.40
C GLN A 1025 44.39 0.88 -27.80
N ASP A 1026 44.01 1.16 -26.55
CA ASP A 1026 44.46 2.30 -25.76
C ASP A 1026 44.41 1.93 -24.27
N ALA A 1027 45.34 1.06 -23.88
CA ALA A 1027 45.33 0.39 -22.58
C ALA A 1027 45.43 1.37 -21.39
N GLU A 1028 46.08 2.51 -21.57
CA GLU A 1028 46.22 3.50 -20.50
C GLU A 1028 44.88 4.18 -20.17
N THR A 1029 44.07 4.47 -21.18
CA THR A 1029 42.78 5.18 -21.00
C THR A 1029 41.59 4.24 -20.82
N ARG A 1030 41.54 3.15 -21.61
CA ARG A 1030 40.32 2.33 -21.75
C ARG A 1030 40.07 1.36 -20.59
N TYR A 1031 41.11 0.80 -19.98
CA TYR A 1031 40.95 -0.06 -18.79
C TYR A 1031 40.28 0.69 -17.62
N PRO A 1032 40.73 1.90 -17.23
CA PRO A 1032 40.00 2.71 -16.25
C PRO A 1032 38.56 3.05 -16.67
N LEU A 1033 38.31 3.31 -17.96
CA LEU A 1033 36.97 3.64 -18.44
C LEU A 1033 35.98 2.49 -18.26
N ILE A 1034 36.35 1.27 -18.68
CA ILE A 1034 35.50 0.07 -18.48
C ILE A 1034 35.16 -0.11 -17.00
N VAL A 1035 36.15 -0.01 -16.13
CA VAL A 1035 35.97 -0.16 -14.68
C VAL A 1035 35.03 0.90 -14.11
N SER A 1036 35.01 2.11 -14.67
CA SER A 1036 34.10 3.18 -14.24
C SER A 1036 32.68 3.10 -14.80
N SER A 1037 32.43 2.22 -15.79
CA SER A 1037 31.15 2.16 -16.51
C SER A 1037 30.44 0.82 -16.39
N MET A 1038 31.16 -0.23 -15.97
CA MET A 1038 30.66 -1.58 -15.80
C MET A 1038 30.27 -1.83 -14.33
N GLN A 1039 29.31 -2.73 -14.09
CA GLN A 1039 29.04 -3.20 -12.74
C GLN A 1039 30.15 -4.18 -12.32
N MET A 1040 31.06 -3.70 -11.47
CA MET A 1040 32.29 -4.42 -11.11
C MET A 1040 32.13 -5.44 -9.99
N TYR A 1041 30.98 -5.52 -9.32
CA TYR A 1041 30.69 -6.55 -8.31
C TYR A 1041 29.25 -7.07 -8.45
N LEU A 1042 29.05 -8.34 -8.09
CA LEU A 1042 27.80 -9.08 -8.25
C LEU A 1042 27.47 -9.83 -6.94
N LYS A 1043 26.22 -10.24 -6.75
CA LYS A 1043 25.87 -11.22 -5.70
C LYS A 1043 26.39 -12.59 -6.11
N ALA A 1044 27.00 -13.31 -5.18
CA ALA A 1044 27.39 -14.70 -5.40
C ALA A 1044 26.15 -15.57 -5.65
N LYS A 1045 26.25 -16.58 -6.53
CA LYS A 1045 25.10 -17.39 -6.98
C LYS A 1045 24.38 -18.13 -5.85
N ASP A 1046 25.07 -18.43 -4.75
CA ASP A 1046 24.58 -19.27 -3.64
C ASP A 1046 24.57 -18.54 -2.28
N SER A 1047 24.79 -17.21 -2.23
CA SER A 1047 24.81 -16.44 -0.98
C SER A 1047 24.48 -14.96 -1.20
N GLU A 1048 24.10 -14.24 -0.14
CA GLU A 1048 23.96 -12.78 -0.19
C GLU A 1048 25.29 -12.00 -0.24
N GLU A 1049 26.44 -12.70 -0.21
CA GLU A 1049 27.74 -12.05 -0.27
C GLU A 1049 28.06 -11.46 -1.66
N LEU A 1050 28.77 -10.33 -1.65
CA LEU A 1050 29.23 -9.66 -2.87
C LEU A 1050 30.60 -10.19 -3.30
N CYS A 1051 30.79 -10.36 -4.60
CA CYS A 1051 32.07 -10.72 -5.20
C CYS A 1051 32.42 -9.82 -6.40
N TRP A 1052 33.70 -9.57 -6.64
CA TRP A 1052 34.17 -8.86 -7.83
C TRP A 1052 33.84 -9.62 -9.12
N HIS A 1053 33.64 -8.87 -10.21
CA HIS A 1053 33.38 -9.40 -11.54
C HIS A 1053 34.57 -10.26 -12.03
N PRO A 1054 34.33 -11.41 -12.69
CA PRO A 1054 35.39 -12.32 -13.13
C PRO A 1054 36.44 -11.73 -14.08
N ILE A 1055 36.11 -10.66 -14.81
CA ILE A 1055 37.04 -9.93 -15.68
C ILE A 1055 38.16 -9.17 -14.92
N LEU A 1056 37.97 -8.88 -13.64
CA LEU A 1056 38.86 -7.99 -12.87
C LEU A 1056 40.33 -8.46 -12.83
N PRO A 1057 40.65 -9.76 -12.62
CA PRO A 1057 42.03 -10.24 -12.69
C PRO A 1057 42.68 -10.04 -14.06
N ALA A 1058 41.92 -10.14 -15.17
CA ALA A 1058 42.45 -9.89 -16.50
C ALA A 1058 42.80 -8.40 -16.69
N ILE A 1059 41.98 -7.50 -16.14
CA ILE A 1059 42.26 -6.06 -16.14
C ILE A 1059 43.50 -5.75 -15.30
N PHE A 1060 43.64 -6.35 -14.12
CA PHE A 1060 44.83 -6.17 -13.28
C PHE A 1060 46.12 -6.68 -13.93
N ALA A 1061 46.05 -7.77 -14.68
CA ALA A 1061 47.22 -8.33 -15.35
C ALA A 1061 47.68 -7.50 -16.56
N LYS A 1062 46.76 -6.82 -17.24
CA LYS A 1062 47.03 -6.15 -18.53
C LYS A 1062 47.06 -4.62 -18.47
N SER A 1063 46.46 -4.00 -17.47
CA SER A 1063 46.41 -2.54 -17.39
C SER A 1063 47.80 -1.95 -17.08
N PRO A 1064 48.31 -1.01 -17.91
CA PRO A 1064 49.58 -0.34 -17.66
C PRO A 1064 49.49 0.73 -16.56
N ASN A 1065 48.28 1.17 -16.20
CA ASN A 1065 48.02 2.16 -15.16
C ASN A 1065 47.05 1.61 -14.11
N LEU A 1066 47.61 0.77 -13.23
CA LEU A 1066 46.86 0.11 -12.18
C LEU A 1066 46.25 1.11 -11.19
N GLN A 1067 46.93 2.22 -10.91
CA GLN A 1067 46.42 3.27 -10.02
C GLN A 1067 45.11 3.89 -10.52
N ALA A 1068 45.03 4.17 -11.83
CA ALA A 1068 43.82 4.72 -12.42
C ALA A 1068 42.65 3.72 -12.34
N VAL A 1069 42.90 2.43 -12.59
CA VAL A 1069 41.91 1.36 -12.43
C VAL A 1069 41.42 1.27 -10.99
N LEU A 1070 42.34 1.20 -10.03
CA LEU A 1070 42.04 1.13 -8.60
C LEU A 1070 41.24 2.35 -8.12
N SER A 1071 41.55 3.54 -8.63
CA SER A 1071 40.79 4.77 -8.33
C SER A 1071 39.34 4.72 -8.83
N GLN A 1072 39.06 4.07 -9.96
CA GLN A 1072 37.67 3.91 -10.44
C GLN A 1072 36.90 2.86 -9.63
N LEU A 1073 37.56 1.77 -9.22
CA LEU A 1073 36.96 0.80 -8.30
C LEU A 1073 36.55 1.48 -7.00
N GLU A 1074 37.38 2.36 -6.43
CA GLU A 1074 37.07 3.12 -5.21
C GLU A 1074 35.77 3.94 -5.34
N LYS A 1075 35.52 4.55 -6.50
CA LYS A 1075 34.30 5.36 -6.72
C LYS A 1075 33.03 4.53 -6.75
N GLY A 1076 33.09 3.30 -7.27
CA GLY A 1076 31.92 2.40 -7.34
C GLY A 1076 31.51 1.80 -5.99
N ILE A 1077 32.31 2.00 -4.93
CA ILE A 1077 32.11 1.38 -3.62
C ILE A 1077 31.09 2.14 -2.76
N TYR A 1078 30.80 3.40 -3.04
CA TYR A 1078 29.86 4.19 -2.25
C TYR A 1078 28.50 4.32 -2.98
N PRO A 1079 27.39 3.82 -2.42
CA PRO A 1079 26.08 3.89 -3.07
C PRO A 1079 25.56 5.33 -3.16
N MET A 1080 24.86 5.61 -4.26
CA MET A 1080 24.18 6.90 -4.50
C MET A 1080 22.65 6.80 -4.31
N SER A 1081 22.09 5.58 -4.29
CA SER A 1081 20.71 5.26 -3.95
C SER A 1081 20.69 4.04 -3.03
N TRP A 1082 19.74 3.98 -2.08
CA TRP A 1082 19.62 2.87 -1.13
C TRP A 1082 18.22 2.82 -0.50
N SER A 1083 17.87 1.67 0.07
CA SER A 1083 16.72 1.50 0.95
C SER A 1083 17.21 1.12 2.36
N GLY A 1084 16.62 1.71 3.40
CA GLY A 1084 17.10 1.55 4.78
C GLY A 1084 18.35 2.39 5.09
N SER A 1085 19.35 1.81 5.76
CA SER A 1085 20.61 2.49 6.11
C SER A 1085 21.62 2.43 4.97
N ARG A 1086 22.19 3.60 4.60
CA ARG A 1086 23.30 3.70 3.65
C ARG A 1086 24.57 3.12 4.25
N ALA A 1087 24.77 3.30 5.56
CA ALA A 1087 25.91 2.76 6.29
C ALA A 1087 25.93 1.22 6.21
N ASP A 1088 24.78 0.56 6.37
CA ASP A 1088 24.67 -0.89 6.23
C ASP A 1088 24.91 -1.35 4.79
N ALA A 1089 24.37 -0.63 3.81
CA ALA A 1089 24.61 -0.90 2.38
C ALA A 1089 26.10 -0.79 2.02
N MET A 1090 26.83 0.15 2.61
CA MET A 1090 28.28 0.30 2.49
C MET A 1090 29.04 -0.81 3.23
N ALA A 1091 28.61 -1.20 4.44
CA ALA A 1091 29.26 -2.24 5.23
C ALA A 1091 29.24 -3.61 4.55
N LYS A 1092 28.16 -3.95 3.83
CA LYS A 1092 28.08 -5.18 3.02
C LYS A 1092 29.20 -5.30 1.97
N ARG A 1093 29.83 -4.20 1.58
CA ARG A 1093 30.91 -4.15 0.58
C ARG A 1093 32.30 -4.43 1.17
N PHE A 1094 32.44 -4.58 2.49
CA PHE A 1094 33.72 -4.90 3.14
C PHE A 1094 34.38 -6.17 2.59
N ILE A 1095 33.58 -7.21 2.36
CA ILE A 1095 34.04 -8.53 1.89
C ILE A 1095 34.75 -8.47 0.54
N LEU A 1096 34.45 -7.46 -0.29
CA LEU A 1096 35.10 -7.26 -1.58
C LEU A 1096 36.61 -7.02 -1.42
N PHE A 1097 37.04 -6.37 -0.33
CA PHE A 1097 38.45 -6.06 -0.12
C PHE A 1097 39.25 -7.21 0.51
N THR A 1098 38.59 -8.15 1.20
CA THR A 1098 39.25 -9.27 1.90
C THR A 1098 40.03 -10.17 0.94
N LYS A 1099 39.50 -10.46 -0.25
CA LYS A 1099 40.21 -11.27 -1.26
C LYS A 1099 41.35 -10.49 -1.93
N LEU A 1100 41.25 -9.16 -2.02
CA LEU A 1100 42.28 -8.32 -2.63
C LEU A 1100 43.43 -8.00 -1.66
N SER A 1101 43.21 -8.06 -0.34
CA SER A 1101 44.29 -7.92 0.66
C SER A 1101 45.27 -9.10 0.68
N GLU A 1102 44.94 -10.20 0.01
CA GLU A 1102 45.84 -11.35 -0.17
C GLU A 1102 46.39 -11.44 -1.61
N TYR A 1103 46.16 -10.42 -2.44
CA TYR A 1103 46.54 -10.46 -3.84
C TYR A 1103 48.07 -10.45 -4.03
N PRO A 1104 48.62 -11.21 -5.01
CA PRO A 1104 50.08 -11.31 -5.20
C PRO A 1104 50.77 -9.98 -5.51
N ASN A 1105 50.11 -9.08 -6.25
CA ASN A 1105 50.64 -7.77 -6.58
C ASN A 1105 50.55 -6.82 -5.36
N ALA A 1106 51.70 -6.26 -4.95
CA ALA A 1106 51.81 -5.41 -3.76
C ALA A 1106 50.97 -4.13 -3.86
N GLU A 1107 50.87 -3.51 -5.04
CA GLU A 1107 50.11 -2.26 -5.23
C GLU A 1107 48.61 -2.46 -5.02
N ILE A 1108 48.06 -3.59 -5.51
CA ILE A 1108 46.65 -3.96 -5.32
C ILE A 1108 46.37 -4.29 -3.86
N ARG A 1109 47.27 -5.05 -3.24
CA ARG A 1109 47.15 -5.44 -1.84
C ARG A 1109 47.14 -4.22 -0.92
N ASP A 1110 48.10 -3.32 -1.10
CA ASP A 1110 48.24 -2.13 -0.26
C ASP A 1110 47.05 -1.19 -0.48
N TRP A 1111 46.58 -1.03 -1.73
CA TRP A 1111 45.35 -0.29 -2.01
C TRP A 1111 44.13 -0.91 -1.33
N ALA A 1112 43.94 -2.23 -1.41
CA ALA A 1112 42.79 -2.90 -0.80
C ALA A 1112 42.75 -2.71 0.72
N ILE A 1113 43.91 -2.78 1.39
CA ILE A 1113 44.03 -2.51 2.83
C ILE A 1113 43.64 -1.06 3.15
N VAL A 1114 44.16 -0.09 2.39
CA VAL A 1114 43.85 1.34 2.60
C VAL A 1114 42.38 1.65 2.34
N GLN A 1115 41.80 1.09 1.27
CA GLN A 1115 40.39 1.34 0.94
C GLN A 1115 39.44 0.66 1.92
N HIS A 1116 39.79 -0.52 2.42
CA HIS A 1116 39.03 -1.15 3.49
C HIS A 1116 38.98 -0.25 4.73
N GLN A 1117 40.11 0.34 5.14
CA GLN A 1117 40.17 1.28 6.26
C GLN A 1117 39.38 2.57 5.99
N LYS A 1118 39.48 3.15 4.79
CA LYS A 1118 38.70 4.34 4.40
C LYS A 1118 37.20 4.05 4.41
N LEU A 1119 36.77 2.90 3.88
CA LEU A 1119 35.37 2.51 3.87
C LEU A 1119 34.86 2.29 5.30
N GLN A 1120 35.66 1.69 6.19
CA GLN A 1120 35.33 1.58 7.61
C GLN A 1120 35.09 2.96 8.25
N LEU A 1121 35.99 3.92 8.00
CA LEU A 1121 35.83 5.29 8.50
C LEU A 1121 34.61 6.00 7.89
N ALA A 1122 34.36 5.81 6.59
CA ALA A 1122 33.22 6.43 5.92
C ALA A 1122 31.88 5.82 6.36
N VAL A 1123 31.83 4.51 6.61
CA VAL A 1123 30.67 3.85 7.26
C VAL A 1123 30.44 4.46 8.63
N GLN A 1124 31.50 4.68 9.42
CA GLN A 1124 31.38 5.32 10.73
C GLN A 1124 30.83 6.75 10.62
N VAL A 1125 31.37 7.59 9.74
CA VAL A 1125 30.90 8.99 9.55
C VAL A 1125 29.46 9.04 9.00
N GLN A 1126 29.12 8.18 8.03
CA GLN A 1126 27.76 8.13 7.49
C GLN A 1126 26.77 7.62 8.53
N HIS A 1127 27.17 6.66 9.37
CA HIS A 1127 26.39 6.23 10.52
C HIS A 1127 26.18 7.39 11.50
N GLU A 1128 27.20 8.19 11.81
CA GLU A 1128 27.06 9.41 12.62
C GLU A 1128 26.09 10.44 11.99
N HIS A 1129 26.09 10.60 10.66
CA HIS A 1129 25.16 11.48 9.96
C HIS A 1129 23.71 10.94 9.98
N GLU A 1130 23.51 9.66 9.69
CA GLU A 1130 22.19 9.01 9.78
C GLU A 1130 21.67 9.05 11.20
N VAL A 1131 22.54 8.89 12.20
CA VAL A 1131 22.23 9.10 13.61
C VAL A 1131 21.80 10.55 13.86
N LYS A 1132 22.43 11.57 13.26
CA LYS A 1132 22.01 12.98 13.38
C LYS A 1132 20.68 13.30 12.69
N GLU A 1133 20.40 12.69 11.55
CA GLU A 1133 19.16 12.92 10.80
C GLU A 1133 17.97 12.18 11.43
N ASN A 1134 18.21 10.93 11.87
CA ASN A 1134 17.32 10.20 12.75
C ASN A 1134 17.14 10.96 14.06
N GLN A 1135 18.19 11.51 14.66
CA GLN A 1135 18.09 12.44 15.78
C GLN A 1135 17.13 13.56 15.41
N ALA A 1136 17.32 14.39 14.38
CA ALA A 1136 16.38 15.46 14.03
C ALA A 1136 14.91 15.02 13.86
N ARG A 1137 14.67 13.79 13.37
CA ARG A 1137 13.33 13.19 13.19
C ARG A 1137 12.74 12.62 14.48
N PHE A 1138 13.55 11.98 15.32
CA PHE A 1138 13.20 11.46 16.65
C PHE A 1138 13.38 12.50 17.77
N GLU A 1139 13.88 13.68 17.43
CA GLU A 1139 14.12 14.80 18.33
C GLU A 1139 12.88 15.69 18.44
N ARG A 1140 11.81 15.46 17.69
CA ARG A 1140 10.53 16.19 17.85
C ARG A 1140 9.43 15.28 18.40
N PHE A 1141 8.43 15.88 19.02
CA PHE A 1141 7.25 15.14 19.50
C PHE A 1141 6.10 15.20 18.49
N GLU A 1142 6.08 16.24 17.65
CA GLU A 1142 5.02 16.59 16.69
C GLU A 1142 4.85 15.64 15.51
#